data_AF-A0A8H6H7M3-F1
#
_entry.id   AF-A0A8H6H7M3-F1
#
_cell.length_a   1.000
_cell.length_b   1.000
_cell.length_c   1.000
_cell.angle_alpha   90.00
_cell.angle_beta   90.00
_cell.angle_gamma   90.00
#
_symmetry.space_group_name_H-M   'P 1'
#
loop_
_entity.id
_entity.type
_entity.pdbx_description
1 polymer ?
#
loop_
_entity_poly.entity_id
_entity_poly.type
_entity_poly.pdbx_seq_one_letter_code
_entity_poly.pdbx_strand_id
1 'polypeptide(L)'
;MEAWPSCLCANPQLPDGYRNGIFALLFAGIFVELEKYLCFLFSGRQVHVGTSPIAPDGVEPAEDAHRVNYIGYTPAKMLNGQAKYCLGSDHNGKAIFMTHEMLNANDRSTYKPCTRATWAREGGCLMEPESRAYFISRRMLDFGRYLIAQTADGDEVADAVDLYGDEVVEAVTVGGVRVKATELVPSSYGRAEELRSKARDDFADIAEKSRKFYAAKMKPTTRKPNSGKEKKKGERGAKKSGADLLARSDSNDDPATDEEVSDLDDTVAPLLNPTTAAAVDGARPLMDSRLLRLSPGFDIQESAQLETPQVKEEEDMLGGSEEQRSISESSDPELDVEGGRMAPRSEISTSKAGDKRRRVESDSEHDDNATRLCKKARTSEYPLLSDLTGAMLKDELMDLLEEKEVLEMEERVSNLKFLDEVTSLKEAIHSNPCGTDSPGIVANFIKGCGAVENGIRRESYHLRRYREAVMRGNQEIWAWLDETIVGTAKAYLDANSQGQATPDWLRVLVQLVEDMVVRRLEGQVFDPSIEPALAPLGNRKFSCANPQPGLYTRGEPRTSTRVVTVVVEILRELLGYPAEEYRHQAWVTSTLVEVFGEEVLLLGVTWKAYTTIKFSKYLSPSDRRRKPNRDSLNGFKQRASEHPMLHFGAEMHDVWERIKALSSGGALSTSSRVLRSPEYANIHVLLDAGLQYIRGGGNGACNGDEKVARIRSEMARKPNAILPFREKADDRRRLTGEDGPFAPQVSKTKEGLFSMVVCRAITWDTDFARRSKQVFDSYEDLERERTKHKALHPKDAEQESYFCKKNAYGGTAFGRKFENAKEYWDSAIDLEEEWRELTSREKRCAFTECVNFFRPPGDRAGRFKELGPLAAYLLACDVAYAGLCCYPSLGEVAQAVYDNDAGALKGLRYLGLVGSAGERRNRQTIPAIEAGLQEVMKFVIEGYSEKEREEMGFDIICVEHLLCKLSRNHRLLTAA
;
A
#
# COMPACT_ATOMS: atom_id res chain seq x y z
N MET A 1 4.31 -10.79 2.56
CA MET A 1 3.10 -11.66 2.43
C MET A 1 3.08 -12.62 3.61
N GLU A 2 2.46 -12.22 4.72
CA GLU A 2 2.39 -13.05 5.92
C GLU A 2 1.39 -14.19 5.74
N ALA A 3 1.88 -15.42 5.77
CA ALA A 3 1.04 -16.62 5.85
C ALA A 3 0.91 -17.01 7.33
N TRP A 4 0.00 -16.34 8.05
CA TRP A 4 -0.31 -16.64 9.44
C TRP A 4 -0.73 -18.12 9.58
N PRO A 5 -0.08 -18.91 10.46
CA PRO A 5 -0.26 -20.36 10.53
C PRO A 5 -1.64 -20.73 11.08
N SER A 6 -2.26 -21.75 10.49
CA SER A 6 -3.49 -22.38 11.01
C SER A 6 -3.10 -23.56 11.90
N CYS A 7 -3.74 -23.78 13.06
CA CYS A 7 -3.62 -25.06 13.80
C CYS A 7 -4.82 -25.95 13.47
N LEU A 8 -4.57 -27.23 13.23
CA LEU A 8 -5.54 -28.31 13.37
C LEU A 8 -5.30 -29.00 14.71
N CYS A 9 -6.29 -29.07 15.60
CA CYS A 9 -6.27 -29.93 16.80
C CYS A 9 -7.17 -31.15 16.56
N ALA A 10 -6.62 -32.37 16.64
CA ALA A 10 -7.38 -33.62 16.55
C ALA A 10 -7.68 -34.23 17.92
N ASN A 11 -8.91 -34.74 18.08
CA ASN A 11 -9.34 -35.51 19.24
C ASN A 11 -10.21 -36.70 18.75
N PRO A 12 -9.59 -37.84 18.38
CA PRO A 12 -10.27 -39.10 18.16
C PRO A 12 -10.69 -39.74 19.49
N GLN A 13 -11.87 -40.33 19.47
CA GLN A 13 -12.38 -41.28 20.45
C GLN A 13 -12.84 -42.50 19.64
N LEU A 14 -11.91 -43.44 19.47
CA LEU A 14 -12.05 -44.60 18.58
C LEU A 14 -11.78 -45.90 19.37
N PRO A 15 -12.45 -47.01 19.03
CA PRO A 15 -12.13 -48.32 19.61
C PRO A 15 -10.72 -48.82 19.25
N ASP A 16 -10.18 -49.72 20.07
CA ASP A 16 -8.88 -50.34 19.81
C ASP A 16 -8.83 -51.01 18.43
N GLY A 17 -7.73 -50.77 17.70
CA GLY A 17 -7.50 -51.30 16.36
C GLY A 17 -7.96 -50.42 15.19
N TYR A 18 -8.75 -49.37 15.45
CA TYR A 18 -9.10 -48.38 14.43
C TYR A 18 -7.87 -47.57 14.00
N ARG A 19 -7.78 -47.22 12.73
CA ARG A 19 -6.80 -46.23 12.25
C ARG A 19 -7.35 -44.83 12.45
N ASN A 20 -6.55 -43.94 13.03
CA ASN A 20 -6.92 -42.55 13.35
C ASN A 20 -7.29 -41.68 12.12
N GLY A 21 -7.02 -42.16 10.90
CA GLY A 21 -7.04 -41.37 9.67
C GLY A 21 -5.84 -40.43 9.58
N ILE A 22 -5.62 -39.84 8.40
CA ILE A 22 -4.47 -38.97 8.13
C ILE A 22 -4.90 -37.56 7.76
N PHE A 23 -3.99 -36.60 7.96
CA PHE A 23 -4.03 -35.26 7.38
C PHE A 23 -2.79 -35.08 6.51
N ALA A 24 -2.98 -34.79 5.22
CA ALA A 24 -1.91 -34.72 4.23
C ALA A 24 -1.77 -33.31 3.65
N LEU A 25 -0.54 -32.78 3.67
CA LEU A 25 -0.13 -31.57 2.95
C LEU A 25 0.43 -32.00 1.58
N LEU A 26 -0.46 -32.08 0.58
CA LEU A 26 -0.15 -32.66 -0.73
C LEU A 26 1.06 -31.99 -1.42
N PHE A 27 1.19 -30.67 -1.27
CA PHE A 27 2.34 -29.92 -1.81
C PHE A 27 3.69 -30.34 -1.20
N ALA A 28 3.72 -30.71 0.08
CA ALA A 28 4.93 -31.11 0.78
C ALA A 28 5.25 -32.61 0.66
N GLY A 29 4.29 -33.43 0.20
CA GLY A 29 4.39 -34.89 0.25
C GLY A 29 4.39 -35.46 1.68
N ILE A 30 3.92 -34.68 2.66
CA ILE A 30 3.91 -35.04 4.08
C ILE A 30 2.48 -35.33 4.53
N PHE A 31 2.30 -36.36 5.35
CA PHE A 31 1.07 -36.59 6.10
C PHE A 31 1.38 -36.83 7.59
N VAL A 32 0.37 -36.63 8.43
CA VAL A 32 0.39 -36.96 9.86
C VAL A 32 -0.82 -37.83 10.18
N GLU A 33 -0.65 -38.86 11.01
CA GLU A 33 -1.80 -39.60 11.55
C GLU A 33 -2.47 -38.76 12.65
N LEU A 34 -3.79 -38.68 12.64
CA LEU A 34 -4.56 -37.73 13.47
C LEU A 34 -4.81 -38.25 14.89
N GLU A 35 -3.72 -38.44 15.63
CA GLU A 35 -3.71 -38.93 17.01
C GLU A 35 -4.39 -38.00 18.03
N LYS A 36 -4.59 -38.52 19.24
CA LYS A 36 -5.29 -37.81 20.31
C LYS A 36 -4.47 -36.66 20.91
N TYR A 37 -5.07 -35.48 20.86
CA TYR A 37 -4.49 -34.19 21.27
C TYR A 37 -3.35 -33.69 20.37
N LEU A 38 -3.24 -34.18 19.13
CA LEU A 38 -2.33 -33.61 18.13
C LEU A 38 -2.79 -32.19 17.74
N CYS A 39 -2.01 -31.14 18.05
CA CYS A 39 -2.06 -29.89 17.26
C CYS A 39 -0.99 -29.93 16.17
N PHE A 40 -1.38 -29.60 14.95
CA PHE A 40 -0.50 -29.48 13.80
C PHE A 40 -0.63 -28.07 13.20
N LEU A 41 0.48 -27.33 13.14
CA LEU A 41 0.52 -26.01 12.52
C LEU A 41 0.83 -26.13 11.03
N PHE A 42 -0.02 -25.56 10.18
CA PHE A 42 0.10 -25.62 8.73
C PHE A 42 -0.39 -24.33 8.06
N SER A 43 -0.08 -24.15 6.78
CA SER A 43 -0.66 -23.06 5.99
C SER A 43 -2.00 -23.48 5.42
N GLY A 44 -3.11 -22.95 5.95
CA GLY A 44 -4.46 -23.16 5.41
C GLY A 44 -4.67 -22.70 3.96
N ARG A 45 -3.66 -22.07 3.33
CA ARG A 45 -3.64 -21.67 1.91
C ARG A 45 -3.03 -22.72 0.98
N GLN A 46 -2.39 -23.76 1.51
CA GLN A 46 -1.82 -24.87 0.73
C GLN A 46 -2.88 -25.97 0.54
N VAL A 47 -2.74 -26.76 -0.53
CA VAL A 47 -3.66 -27.88 -0.78
C VAL A 47 -3.42 -28.96 0.28
N HIS A 48 -4.47 -29.27 1.04
CA HIS A 48 -4.47 -30.25 2.12
C HIS A 48 -5.74 -31.09 2.03
N VAL A 49 -5.64 -32.35 2.46
CA VAL A 49 -6.76 -33.30 2.52
C VAL A 49 -6.70 -34.08 3.83
N GLY A 50 -7.84 -34.60 4.28
CA GLY A 50 -7.90 -35.49 5.44
C GLY A 50 -8.74 -36.71 5.13
N THR A 51 -8.37 -37.86 5.67
CA THR A 51 -9.19 -39.07 5.62
C THR A 51 -9.97 -39.25 6.92
N SER A 52 -11.14 -39.89 6.85
CA SER A 52 -11.87 -40.34 8.04
C SER A 52 -11.06 -41.39 8.83
N PRO A 53 -11.40 -41.63 10.11
CA PRO A 53 -10.99 -42.85 10.80
C PRO A 53 -11.42 -44.10 9.99
N ILE A 54 -10.64 -45.17 10.07
CA ILE A 54 -10.89 -46.40 9.30
C ILE A 54 -10.95 -47.58 10.29
N ALA A 55 -12.07 -48.32 10.26
CA ALA A 55 -12.24 -49.54 11.04
C ALA A 55 -11.31 -50.67 10.52
N PRO A 56 -11.00 -51.70 11.33
CA PRO A 56 -10.30 -52.89 10.84
C PRO A 56 -11.04 -53.58 9.69
N ASP A 57 -10.31 -54.23 8.79
CA ASP A 57 -10.90 -54.94 7.63
C ASP A 57 -11.98 -55.94 8.05
N GLY A 58 -13.19 -55.79 7.49
CA GLY A 58 -14.34 -56.64 7.80
C GLY A 58 -15.08 -56.32 9.10
N VAL A 59 -14.76 -55.21 9.76
CA VAL A 59 -15.47 -54.71 10.95
C VAL A 59 -16.33 -53.50 10.57
N GLU A 60 -17.63 -53.57 10.86
CA GLU A 60 -18.54 -52.42 10.72
C GLU A 60 -18.13 -51.28 11.68
N PRO A 61 -18.14 -50.01 11.24
CA PRO A 61 -17.85 -48.87 12.10
C PRO A 61 -18.78 -48.81 13.32
N ALA A 62 -18.20 -48.68 14.52
CA ALA A 62 -18.97 -48.51 15.75
C ALA A 62 -19.64 -47.13 15.78
N GLU A 63 -20.90 -47.07 16.23
CA GLU A 63 -21.70 -45.83 16.26
C GLU A 63 -21.07 -44.72 17.13
N ASP A 64 -20.24 -45.08 18.11
CA ASP A 64 -19.52 -44.16 18.99
C ASP A 64 -18.09 -43.84 18.52
N ALA A 65 -17.63 -44.39 17.40
CA ALA A 65 -16.29 -44.13 16.86
C ALA A 65 -16.24 -42.76 16.13
N HIS A 66 -15.82 -41.71 16.83
CA HIS A 66 -15.81 -40.34 16.32
C HIS A 66 -14.43 -39.67 16.43
N ARG A 67 -14.17 -38.70 15.54
CA ARG A 67 -12.99 -37.83 15.62
C ARG A 67 -13.38 -36.38 15.36
N VAL A 68 -13.14 -35.53 16.35
CA VAL A 68 -13.35 -34.09 16.24
C VAL A 68 -12.03 -33.42 15.85
N ASN A 69 -12.05 -32.66 14.74
CA ASN A 69 -10.93 -31.83 14.31
C ASN A 69 -11.31 -30.36 14.46
N TYR A 70 -10.61 -29.62 15.32
CA TYR A 70 -10.76 -28.16 15.44
C TYR A 70 -9.75 -27.49 14.53
N ILE A 71 -10.19 -26.77 13.50
CA ILE A 71 -9.29 -26.06 12.59
C ILE A 71 -9.38 -24.55 12.86
N GLY A 72 -8.38 -24.03 13.55
CA GLY A 72 -8.17 -22.60 13.77
C GLY A 72 -7.53 -21.97 12.54
N TYR A 73 -8.34 -21.61 11.54
CA TYR A 73 -7.91 -20.68 10.49
C TYR A 73 -7.70 -19.28 11.08
N THR A 74 -6.70 -18.56 10.59
CA THR A 74 -6.28 -17.30 11.22
C THR A 74 -7.32 -16.19 11.05
N PRO A 75 -7.68 -15.46 12.13
CA PRO A 75 -8.97 -14.76 12.15
C PRO A 75 -9.05 -13.54 11.24
N ALA A 76 -7.92 -13.03 10.72
CA ALA A 76 -7.84 -11.76 10.01
C ALA A 76 -8.92 -11.60 8.92
N LYS A 77 -9.15 -12.64 8.09
CA LYS A 77 -10.18 -12.60 7.02
C LYS A 77 -11.62 -12.76 7.49
N MET A 78 -11.83 -13.35 8.66
CA MET A 78 -13.16 -13.51 9.26
C MET A 78 -13.54 -12.27 10.07
N LEU A 79 -12.60 -11.71 10.82
CA LEU A 79 -12.77 -10.49 11.61
C LEU A 79 -12.84 -9.22 10.75
N ASN A 80 -12.13 -9.16 9.61
CA ASN A 80 -12.20 -8.02 8.70
C ASN A 80 -13.36 -8.09 7.68
N GLY A 81 -14.24 -9.08 7.79
CA GLY A 81 -15.41 -9.26 6.92
C GLY A 81 -15.10 -9.70 5.48
N GLN A 82 -13.86 -10.05 5.12
CA GLN A 82 -13.48 -10.45 3.75
C GLN A 82 -13.72 -11.93 3.41
N ALA A 83 -14.20 -12.74 4.36
CA ALA A 83 -14.52 -14.14 4.15
C ALA A 83 -15.82 -14.33 3.33
N LYS A 84 -15.95 -15.50 2.69
CA LYS A 84 -17.23 -16.02 2.18
C LYS A 84 -17.71 -17.10 3.13
N TYR A 85 -18.97 -17.05 3.52
CA TYR A 85 -19.59 -18.03 4.41
C TYR A 85 -20.58 -18.87 3.62
N CYS A 86 -20.49 -20.20 3.72
CA CYS A 86 -21.57 -21.07 3.25
C CYS A 86 -22.73 -20.92 4.23
N LEU A 87 -23.89 -20.52 3.74
CA LEU A 87 -25.08 -20.22 4.55
C LEU A 87 -26.08 -21.40 4.55
N GLY A 88 -25.99 -22.27 3.55
CA GLY A 88 -26.86 -23.42 3.30
C GLY A 88 -26.67 -23.90 1.86
N SER A 89 -27.55 -24.75 1.36
CA SER A 89 -27.59 -25.22 -0.04
C SER A 89 -28.87 -24.79 -0.75
N ASP A 90 -28.83 -24.72 -2.09
CA ASP A 90 -30.01 -24.59 -2.93
C ASP A 90 -30.72 -25.94 -3.11
N HIS A 91 -31.85 -25.94 -3.82
CA HIS A 91 -32.68 -27.14 -4.02
C HIS A 91 -31.99 -28.28 -4.80
N ASN A 92 -30.80 -28.04 -5.36
CA ASN A 92 -29.97 -29.03 -6.03
C ASN A 92 -28.74 -29.43 -5.19
N GLY A 93 -28.67 -28.99 -3.92
CA GLY A 93 -27.52 -29.21 -3.03
C GLY A 93 -26.36 -28.25 -3.26
N LYS A 94 -26.46 -27.26 -4.17
CA LYS A 94 -25.35 -26.34 -4.44
C LYS A 94 -25.24 -25.28 -3.34
N ALA A 95 -24.03 -25.12 -2.80
CA ALA A 95 -23.76 -24.17 -1.71
C ALA A 95 -24.16 -22.71 -2.04
N ILE A 96 -24.94 -22.11 -1.14
CA ILE A 96 -25.33 -20.71 -1.14
C ILE A 96 -24.35 -19.95 -0.25
N PHE A 97 -23.61 -19.00 -0.83
CA PHE A 97 -22.60 -18.23 -0.11
C PHE A 97 -23.06 -16.80 0.19
N MET A 98 -22.83 -16.36 1.43
CA MET A 98 -22.79 -14.95 1.80
C MET A 98 -21.39 -14.40 1.49
N THR A 99 -21.29 -13.36 0.66
CA THR A 99 -20.00 -12.76 0.25
C THR A 99 -19.65 -11.53 1.10
N HIS A 100 -18.40 -11.06 1.03
CA HIS A 100 -17.94 -9.90 1.80
C HIS A 100 -18.77 -8.62 1.58
N GLU A 101 -19.26 -8.41 0.36
CA GLU A 101 -20.14 -7.28 0.02
C GLU A 101 -21.52 -7.38 0.70
N MET A 102 -21.95 -8.60 1.06
CA MET A 102 -23.21 -8.84 1.78
C MET A 102 -23.03 -8.67 3.30
N LEU A 103 -21.84 -8.93 3.84
CA LEU A 103 -21.50 -8.76 5.25
C LEU A 103 -21.34 -7.28 5.63
N ASN A 104 -20.75 -6.46 4.76
CA ASN A 104 -20.50 -5.04 5.02
C ASN A 104 -21.48 -4.12 4.28
N ALA A 105 -22.79 -4.31 4.50
CA ALA A 105 -23.85 -3.56 3.82
C ALA A 105 -23.84 -2.03 4.06
N ASN A 106 -23.04 -1.54 5.01
CA ASN A 106 -22.85 -0.10 5.26
C ASN A 106 -21.82 0.55 4.31
N ASP A 107 -20.92 -0.23 3.72
CA ASP A 107 -19.94 0.29 2.76
C ASP A 107 -20.56 0.47 1.36
N ARG A 108 -21.13 1.66 1.14
CA ARG A 108 -21.74 2.05 -0.14
C ARG A 108 -20.75 2.10 -1.31
N SER A 109 -19.44 2.02 -1.09
CA SER A 109 -18.44 2.06 -2.18
C SER A 109 -18.36 0.74 -2.95
N THR A 110 -18.74 -0.38 -2.34
CA THR A 110 -18.67 -1.73 -2.94
C THR A 110 -19.92 -2.12 -3.74
N TYR A 111 -21.04 -1.39 -3.59
CA TYR A 111 -22.31 -1.73 -4.24
C TYR A 111 -22.29 -1.49 -5.76
N LYS A 112 -21.95 -2.55 -6.52
CA LYS A 112 -22.16 -2.56 -7.97
C LYS A 112 -23.65 -2.79 -8.26
N PRO A 113 -24.38 -1.84 -8.86
CA PRO A 113 -25.80 -2.03 -9.16
C PRO A 113 -25.97 -3.19 -10.15
N CYS A 114 -26.88 -4.12 -9.84
CA CYS A 114 -27.18 -5.25 -10.72
C CYS A 114 -27.57 -4.72 -12.11
N THR A 115 -26.90 -5.21 -13.16
CA THR A 115 -27.15 -4.81 -14.55
C THR A 115 -28.39 -5.47 -15.16
N ARG A 116 -28.97 -6.45 -14.47
CA ARG A 116 -30.25 -7.09 -14.80
C ARG A 116 -31.39 -6.46 -14.00
N ALA A 117 -32.61 -6.56 -14.52
CA ALA A 117 -33.79 -6.11 -13.80
C ALA A 117 -34.05 -6.98 -12.56
N THR A 118 -34.35 -6.35 -11.42
CA THR A 118 -34.61 -6.98 -10.13
C THR A 118 -35.73 -6.24 -9.39
N TRP A 119 -36.50 -6.95 -8.56
CA TRP A 119 -37.53 -6.31 -7.74
C TRP A 119 -36.98 -5.27 -6.74
N ALA A 120 -35.73 -5.44 -6.30
CA ALA A 120 -35.06 -4.47 -5.41
C ALA A 120 -34.79 -3.13 -6.11
N ARG A 121 -34.32 -3.15 -7.36
CA ARG A 121 -33.94 -1.95 -8.12
C ARG A 121 -35.14 -1.37 -8.90
N GLU A 122 -35.72 -2.15 -9.81
CA GLU A 122 -36.81 -1.71 -10.71
C GLU A 122 -38.19 -1.71 -10.02
N GLY A 123 -38.35 -2.38 -8.88
CA GLY A 123 -39.63 -2.41 -8.15
C GLY A 123 -40.15 -1.01 -7.78
N GLY A 124 -39.27 -0.02 -7.59
CA GLY A 124 -39.67 1.37 -7.33
C GLY A 124 -40.34 2.08 -8.50
N CYS A 125 -40.32 1.48 -9.70
CA CYS A 125 -41.06 1.94 -10.88
C CYS A 125 -42.32 1.11 -11.15
N LEU A 126 -42.56 0.04 -10.36
CA LEU A 126 -43.62 -0.95 -10.60
C LEU A 126 -44.66 -1.01 -9.47
N MET A 127 -44.31 -0.59 -8.26
CA MET A 127 -45.18 -0.60 -7.09
C MET A 127 -44.79 0.52 -6.11
N GLU A 128 -45.74 0.90 -5.25
CA GLU A 128 -45.53 1.91 -4.22
C GLU A 128 -44.39 1.53 -3.25
N PRO A 129 -43.69 2.50 -2.62
CA PRO A 129 -42.56 2.23 -1.73
C PRO A 129 -42.86 1.24 -0.61
N GLU A 130 -44.07 1.31 -0.03
CA GLU A 130 -44.58 0.41 1.01
C GLU A 130 -44.80 -1.01 0.47
N SER A 131 -45.46 -1.16 -0.68
CA SER A 131 -45.64 -2.46 -1.34
C SER A 131 -44.30 -3.11 -1.72
N ARG A 132 -43.31 -2.31 -2.13
CA ARG A 132 -41.94 -2.77 -2.40
C ARG A 132 -41.23 -3.24 -1.14
N ALA A 133 -41.34 -2.48 -0.04
CA ALA A 133 -40.80 -2.86 1.26
C ALA A 133 -41.35 -4.20 1.71
N TYR A 134 -42.68 -4.31 1.73
CA TYR A 134 -43.42 -5.51 2.10
C TYR A 134 -43.04 -6.72 1.21
N PHE A 135 -42.93 -6.54 -0.11
CA PHE A 135 -42.49 -7.61 -1.02
C PHE A 135 -41.08 -8.11 -0.70
N ILE A 136 -40.13 -7.20 -0.46
CA ILE A 136 -38.74 -7.55 -0.13
C ILE A 136 -38.67 -8.29 1.21
N SER A 137 -39.30 -7.75 2.26
CA SER A 137 -39.34 -8.37 3.59
C SER A 137 -39.91 -9.79 3.55
N ARG A 138 -41.02 -9.98 2.82
CA ARG A 138 -41.65 -11.31 2.67
C ARG A 138 -40.73 -12.32 1.98
N ARG A 139 -39.96 -11.90 0.98
CA ARG A 139 -38.99 -12.78 0.31
C ARG A 139 -37.74 -13.07 1.13
N MET A 140 -37.32 -12.16 2.01
CA MET A 140 -36.27 -12.48 2.99
C MET A 140 -36.76 -13.48 4.04
N LEU A 141 -38.03 -13.38 4.48
CA LEU A 141 -38.64 -14.38 5.38
C LEU A 141 -38.77 -15.75 4.71
N ASP A 142 -39.28 -15.82 3.47
CA ASP A 142 -39.33 -17.08 2.70
C ASP A 142 -37.94 -17.72 2.56
N PHE A 143 -36.91 -16.92 2.33
CA PHE A 143 -35.52 -17.38 2.20
C PHE A 143 -34.91 -17.84 3.54
N GLY A 144 -35.16 -17.11 4.62
CA GLY A 144 -34.77 -17.52 5.97
C GLY A 144 -35.39 -18.86 6.36
N ARG A 145 -36.71 -19.02 6.14
CA ARG A 145 -37.42 -20.31 6.33
C ARG A 145 -36.78 -21.45 5.55
N TYR A 146 -36.42 -21.22 4.29
CA TYR A 146 -35.76 -22.21 3.44
C TYR A 146 -34.36 -22.62 3.93
N LEU A 147 -33.61 -21.71 4.55
CA LEU A 147 -32.29 -22.01 5.14
C LEU A 147 -32.42 -22.73 6.49
N ILE A 148 -33.32 -22.27 7.36
CA ILE A 148 -33.51 -22.88 8.69
C ILE A 148 -34.08 -24.30 8.54
N ALA A 149 -34.90 -24.59 7.53
CA ALA A 149 -35.38 -25.94 7.21
C ALA A 149 -34.27 -26.94 6.79
N GLN A 150 -33.00 -26.53 6.76
CA GLN A 150 -31.84 -27.40 6.51
C GLN A 150 -31.12 -27.84 7.79
N THR A 151 -31.59 -27.42 8.98
CA THR A 151 -31.10 -27.94 10.26
C THR A 151 -31.70 -29.31 10.57
N ALA A 152 -31.07 -30.06 11.48
CA ALA A 152 -31.43 -31.46 11.74
C ALA A 152 -32.80 -31.65 12.44
N ASP A 153 -33.23 -30.65 13.22
CA ASP A 153 -34.37 -30.77 14.14
C ASP A 153 -35.58 -29.95 13.63
N GLY A 154 -36.33 -30.54 12.70
CA GLY A 154 -37.39 -29.83 11.95
C GLY A 154 -38.58 -29.29 12.76
N ASP A 155 -38.78 -29.76 14.00
CA ASP A 155 -39.93 -29.38 14.84
C ASP A 155 -39.65 -28.14 15.72
N GLU A 156 -38.43 -27.96 16.26
CA GLU A 156 -38.07 -26.74 17.02
C GLU A 156 -37.89 -25.50 16.10
N VAL A 157 -37.68 -25.74 14.81
CA VAL A 157 -37.50 -24.73 13.77
C VAL A 157 -38.75 -23.87 13.55
N ALA A 158 -39.95 -24.41 13.74
CA ALA A 158 -41.21 -23.68 13.51
C ALA A 158 -41.35 -22.49 14.47
N ASP A 159 -41.09 -22.72 15.77
CA ASP A 159 -41.18 -21.68 16.80
C ASP A 159 -40.10 -20.61 16.61
N ALA A 160 -38.88 -21.00 16.24
CA ALA A 160 -37.79 -20.06 15.93
C ALA A 160 -38.11 -19.17 14.72
N VAL A 161 -38.78 -19.73 13.70
CA VAL A 161 -39.20 -19.00 12.49
C VAL A 161 -40.27 -17.97 12.79
N ASP A 162 -41.22 -18.27 13.68
CA ASP A 162 -42.28 -17.33 14.04
C ASP A 162 -41.76 -16.24 15.01
N LEU A 163 -40.84 -16.58 15.93
CA LEU A 163 -40.11 -15.60 16.75
C LEU A 163 -39.29 -14.62 15.88
N TYR A 164 -38.57 -15.14 14.88
CA TYR A 164 -37.82 -14.33 13.91
C TYR A 164 -38.74 -13.49 13.02
N GLY A 165 -39.96 -13.98 12.74
CA GLY A 165 -41.01 -13.25 12.03
C GLY A 165 -41.51 -12.02 12.77
N ASP A 166 -41.68 -12.11 14.09
CA ASP A 166 -42.13 -10.98 14.91
C ASP A 166 -41.03 -9.93 15.14
N GLU A 167 -39.80 -10.33 15.49
CA GLU A 167 -38.71 -9.38 15.77
C GLU A 167 -38.20 -8.65 14.52
N VAL A 168 -37.98 -9.36 13.40
CA VAL A 168 -37.43 -8.73 12.18
C VAL A 168 -38.41 -7.73 11.59
N VAL A 169 -39.72 -7.96 11.70
CA VAL A 169 -40.71 -7.05 11.12
C VAL A 169 -40.88 -5.76 11.92
N GLU A 170 -40.66 -5.77 13.25
CA GLU A 170 -40.71 -4.53 14.03
C GLU A 170 -39.60 -3.51 13.63
N ALA A 171 -38.51 -3.99 13.02
CA ALA A 171 -37.33 -3.20 12.69
C ALA A 171 -37.27 -2.65 11.25
N VAL A 172 -37.97 -3.26 10.27
CA VAL A 172 -37.83 -2.86 8.85
C VAL A 172 -38.55 -1.54 8.56
N THR A 173 -37.76 -0.48 8.40
CA THR A 173 -38.21 0.85 7.97
C THR A 173 -37.66 1.19 6.59
N VAL A 174 -38.49 1.13 5.54
CA VAL A 174 -38.06 1.45 4.16
C VAL A 174 -38.65 2.80 3.77
N GLY A 175 -37.78 3.79 3.53
CA GLY A 175 -38.22 5.15 3.15
C GLY A 175 -38.98 5.91 4.26
N GLY A 176 -38.88 5.46 5.52
CA GLY A 176 -39.57 6.06 6.67
C GLY A 176 -40.91 5.40 7.04
N VAL A 177 -41.36 4.39 6.30
CA VAL A 177 -42.60 3.64 6.59
C VAL A 177 -42.26 2.33 7.31
N ARG A 178 -43.00 2.03 8.38
CA ARG A 178 -42.85 0.84 9.24
C ARG A 178 -43.94 -0.19 8.91
N VAL A 179 -43.55 -1.42 8.59
CA VAL A 179 -44.47 -2.50 8.15
C VAL A 179 -45.00 -3.27 9.37
N LYS A 180 -46.22 -3.83 9.29
CA LYS A 180 -46.83 -4.65 10.37
C LYS A 180 -46.64 -6.15 10.14
N ALA A 181 -46.28 -6.88 11.20
CA ALA A 181 -46.01 -8.33 11.18
C ALA A 181 -47.21 -9.18 10.70
N THR A 182 -48.42 -8.88 11.20
CA THR A 182 -49.63 -9.68 10.98
C THR A 182 -50.08 -9.80 9.52
N GLU A 183 -49.55 -8.99 8.61
CA GLU A 183 -49.90 -9.05 7.19
C GLU A 183 -48.94 -9.90 6.35
N LEU A 184 -47.73 -10.21 6.82
CA LEU A 184 -46.69 -10.87 6.01
C LEU A 184 -46.87 -12.40 5.89
N VAL A 185 -47.56 -13.02 6.85
CA VAL A 185 -47.79 -14.47 6.87
C VAL A 185 -48.90 -14.85 5.87
N PRO A 186 -48.67 -15.77 4.91
CA PRO A 186 -49.71 -16.22 3.99
C PRO A 186 -50.78 -17.03 4.73
N SER A 187 -52.06 -16.69 4.55
CA SER A 187 -53.17 -17.46 5.11
C SER A 187 -53.28 -18.86 4.48
N SER A 188 -52.95 -19.89 5.27
CA SER A 188 -53.19 -21.32 5.00
C SER A 188 -52.68 -21.90 3.67
N TYR A 189 -51.54 -22.59 3.70
CA TYR A 189 -50.92 -23.24 2.53
C TYR A 189 -51.77 -24.34 1.85
N GLY A 190 -52.70 -24.98 2.59
CA GLY A 190 -53.33 -26.24 2.18
C GLY A 190 -54.17 -26.20 0.90
N ARG A 191 -54.69 -25.04 0.47
CA ARG A 191 -55.57 -24.93 -0.71
C ARG A 191 -54.86 -24.54 -2.01
N ALA A 192 -53.53 -24.33 -1.95
CA ALA A 192 -52.77 -23.75 -3.05
C ALA A 192 -51.95 -24.76 -3.86
N GLU A 193 -51.56 -25.92 -3.32
CA GLU A 193 -50.61 -26.81 -4.01
C GLU A 193 -51.22 -27.50 -5.24
N GLU A 194 -52.51 -27.85 -5.20
CA GLU A 194 -53.24 -28.42 -6.35
C GLU A 194 -53.32 -27.42 -7.52
N LEU A 195 -53.55 -26.14 -7.22
CA LEU A 195 -53.51 -25.04 -8.19
C LEU A 195 -52.08 -24.76 -8.71
N ARG A 196 -51.05 -24.89 -7.86
CA ARG A 196 -49.65 -24.73 -8.26
C ARG A 196 -49.17 -25.88 -9.13
N SER A 197 -49.53 -27.13 -8.82
CA SER A 197 -49.20 -28.30 -9.65
C SER A 197 -49.78 -28.10 -11.04
N LYS A 198 -51.08 -27.82 -11.13
CA LYS A 198 -51.75 -27.51 -12.40
C LYS A 198 -51.08 -26.36 -13.15
N ALA A 199 -50.68 -25.29 -12.46
CA ALA A 199 -49.96 -24.18 -13.08
C ALA A 199 -48.55 -24.55 -13.58
N ARG A 200 -47.82 -25.48 -12.91
CA ARG A 200 -46.55 -26.02 -13.41
C ARG A 200 -46.78 -26.84 -14.68
N ASP A 201 -47.82 -27.68 -14.70
CA ASP A 201 -48.18 -28.52 -15.85
C ASP A 201 -48.59 -27.67 -17.06
N ASP A 202 -49.48 -26.68 -16.85
CA ASP A 202 -49.89 -25.71 -17.87
C ASP A 202 -48.67 -24.93 -18.42
N PHE A 203 -47.72 -24.54 -17.56
CA PHE A 203 -46.52 -23.81 -17.98
C PHE A 203 -45.51 -24.69 -18.75
N ALA A 204 -45.37 -25.96 -18.38
CA ALA A 204 -44.56 -26.93 -19.10
C ALA A 204 -45.09 -27.16 -20.52
N ASP A 205 -46.41 -27.33 -20.67
CA ASP A 205 -47.09 -27.48 -21.96
C ASP A 205 -46.96 -26.21 -22.83
N ILE A 206 -47.08 -25.01 -22.24
CA ILE A 206 -46.81 -23.73 -22.94
C ILE A 206 -45.34 -23.64 -23.39
N ALA A 207 -44.38 -24.03 -22.54
CA ALA A 207 -42.96 -24.02 -22.87
C ALA A 207 -42.60 -25.02 -23.99
N GLU A 208 -43.25 -26.18 -24.03
CA GLU A 208 -43.07 -27.18 -25.08
C GLU A 208 -43.71 -26.75 -26.40
N LYS A 209 -44.95 -26.23 -26.37
CA LYS A 209 -45.62 -25.61 -27.54
C LYS A 209 -44.77 -24.48 -28.12
N SER A 210 -44.18 -23.64 -27.27
CA SER A 210 -43.26 -22.57 -27.68
C SER A 210 -42.01 -23.13 -28.35
N ARG A 211 -41.34 -24.14 -27.76
CA ARG A 211 -40.19 -24.83 -28.37
C ARG A 211 -40.51 -25.38 -29.76
N LYS A 212 -41.64 -26.08 -29.90
CA LYS A 212 -42.13 -26.63 -31.18
C LYS A 212 -42.43 -25.54 -32.21
N PHE A 213 -43.02 -24.42 -31.79
CA PHE A 213 -43.29 -23.27 -32.67
C PHE A 213 -42.02 -22.59 -33.19
N TYR A 214 -41.03 -22.36 -32.32
CA TYR A 214 -39.76 -21.75 -32.74
C TYR A 214 -38.93 -22.68 -33.64
N ALA A 215 -38.88 -23.99 -33.33
CA ALA A 215 -38.24 -24.99 -34.19
C ALA A 215 -38.88 -25.08 -35.59
N ALA A 216 -40.21 -24.94 -35.69
CA ALA A 216 -40.92 -24.98 -36.97
C ALA A 216 -40.73 -23.73 -37.84
N LYS A 217 -40.47 -22.56 -37.24
CA LYS A 217 -40.29 -21.28 -37.99
C LYS A 217 -38.85 -20.95 -38.34
N MET A 218 -37.85 -21.47 -37.63
CA MET A 218 -36.44 -21.25 -37.97
C MET A 218 -35.90 -22.33 -38.93
N LYS A 219 -36.29 -22.24 -40.21
CA LYS A 219 -35.47 -22.88 -41.27
C LYS A 219 -34.18 -22.07 -41.45
N PRO A 220 -32.98 -22.69 -41.40
CA PRO A 220 -31.74 -21.96 -41.63
C PRO A 220 -31.71 -21.38 -43.05
N THR A 221 -31.50 -20.08 -43.17
CA THR A 221 -31.15 -19.48 -44.47
C THR A 221 -29.74 -19.88 -44.83
N THR A 222 -29.59 -21.01 -45.53
CA THR A 222 -28.33 -21.48 -46.09
C THR A 222 -27.81 -20.47 -47.13
N ARG A 223 -26.94 -19.58 -46.69
CA ARG A 223 -26.25 -18.61 -47.54
C ARG A 223 -25.34 -19.38 -48.50
N LYS A 224 -25.69 -19.42 -49.79
CA LYS A 224 -24.88 -20.11 -50.81
C LYS A 224 -23.44 -19.56 -50.81
N PRO A 225 -22.40 -20.40 -50.86
CA PRO A 225 -21.04 -19.92 -51.05
C PRO A 225 -20.89 -19.31 -52.44
N ASN A 226 -20.27 -18.13 -52.51
CA ASN A 226 -20.00 -17.42 -53.76
C ASN A 226 -18.76 -18.03 -54.43
N SER A 227 -18.94 -19.03 -55.29
CA SER A 227 -17.89 -19.47 -56.22
C SER A 227 -17.65 -18.37 -57.27
N GLY A 228 -16.41 -17.89 -57.37
CA GLY A 228 -16.07 -16.68 -58.15
C GLY A 228 -16.23 -16.80 -59.67
N LYS A 229 -16.30 -15.64 -60.33
CA LYS A 229 -16.19 -15.50 -61.80
C LYS A 229 -14.77 -15.09 -62.19
N GLU A 230 -13.87 -16.05 -62.34
CA GLU A 230 -12.77 -15.90 -63.30
C GLU A 230 -13.19 -16.44 -64.68
N LYS A 231 -12.59 -15.88 -65.74
CA LYS A 231 -13.00 -16.09 -67.13
C LYS A 231 -12.50 -17.43 -67.65
N LYS A 232 -13.38 -18.25 -68.24
CA LYS A 232 -12.99 -19.39 -69.09
C LYS A 232 -12.85 -19.01 -70.56
N LYS A 233 -11.74 -19.44 -71.16
CA LYS A 233 -11.53 -19.62 -72.60
C LYS A 233 -10.38 -20.65 -72.75
N GLY A 234 -10.56 -21.85 -73.30
CA GLY A 234 -11.75 -22.58 -73.73
C GLY A 234 -11.36 -24.04 -74.10
N GLU A 235 -12.33 -24.82 -74.64
CA GLU A 235 -12.12 -26.14 -75.30
C GLU A 235 -11.65 -27.32 -74.40
N ARG A 236 -11.92 -28.63 -74.66
CA ARG A 236 -12.88 -29.36 -75.53
C ARG A 236 -13.01 -30.83 -75.02
N GLY A 237 -14.13 -31.52 -75.30
CA GLY A 237 -14.35 -32.98 -75.07
C GLY A 237 -14.99 -33.32 -73.70
N ALA A 238 -16.16 -33.99 -73.57
CA ALA A 238 -16.60 -35.32 -74.03
C ALA A 238 -15.88 -36.48 -73.29
N LYS A 239 -16.53 -37.49 -72.68
CA LYS A 239 -17.95 -37.94 -72.71
C LYS A 239 -18.25 -38.90 -71.52
N LYS A 240 -19.53 -38.89 -71.06
CA LYS A 240 -20.33 -39.99 -70.43
C LYS A 240 -19.96 -40.62 -69.05
N SER A 241 -21.04 -40.84 -68.27
CA SER A 241 -21.31 -41.87 -67.23
C SER A 241 -20.35 -42.03 -66.03
N GLY A 242 -20.82 -42.20 -64.80
CA GLY A 242 -22.20 -42.22 -64.27
C GLY A 242 -22.27 -42.83 -62.87
N ALA A 243 -23.30 -42.46 -62.10
CA ALA A 243 -23.68 -42.95 -60.76
C ALA A 243 -22.71 -42.71 -59.57
N ASP A 244 -23.33 -42.32 -58.45
CA ASP A 244 -22.93 -42.42 -57.04
C ASP A 244 -21.64 -41.73 -56.53
N LEU A 245 -21.84 -40.45 -56.16
CA LEU A 245 -21.18 -39.73 -55.06
C LEU A 245 -22.31 -39.17 -54.18
N LEU A 246 -22.19 -39.02 -52.85
CA LEU A 246 -21.14 -38.28 -52.14
C LEU A 246 -20.83 -38.85 -50.74
N ALA A 247 -19.69 -38.43 -50.20
CA ALA A 247 -19.12 -38.88 -48.92
C ALA A 247 -19.21 -37.80 -47.80
N ARG A 248 -18.71 -38.19 -46.62
CA ARG A 248 -17.87 -37.43 -45.66
C ARG A 248 -17.40 -36.02 -46.13
N SER A 249 -17.22 -35.01 -45.26
CA SER A 249 -17.32 -34.91 -43.79
C SER A 249 -17.30 -33.43 -43.33
N ASP A 250 -17.35 -33.21 -42.00
CA ASP A 250 -16.85 -32.05 -41.23
C ASP A 250 -17.50 -30.65 -41.38
N SER A 251 -18.15 -30.16 -40.31
CA SER A 251 -17.53 -29.26 -39.31
C SER A 251 -18.54 -28.46 -38.45
N ASN A 252 -18.22 -28.39 -37.15
CA ASN A 252 -18.39 -27.32 -36.15
C ASN A 252 -19.66 -26.42 -36.12
N ASP A 253 -20.32 -26.31 -34.95
CA ASP A 253 -19.95 -25.31 -33.93
C ASP A 253 -20.70 -25.56 -32.59
N ASP A 254 -19.99 -25.45 -31.46
CA ASP A 254 -20.49 -25.69 -30.10
C ASP A 254 -21.12 -24.45 -29.43
N PRO A 255 -22.09 -24.61 -28.51
CA PRO A 255 -22.40 -23.63 -27.48
C PRO A 255 -21.57 -23.89 -26.21
N ALA A 256 -21.10 -22.82 -25.56
CA ALA A 256 -20.33 -22.91 -24.33
C ALA A 256 -21.20 -23.18 -23.09
N THR A 257 -20.69 -24.02 -22.17
CA THR A 257 -21.11 -24.10 -20.77
C THR A 257 -19.88 -24.25 -19.87
N ASP A 258 -19.87 -23.51 -18.76
CA ASP A 258 -18.81 -23.56 -17.75
C ASP A 258 -18.87 -24.88 -16.96
N GLU A 259 -17.74 -25.56 -16.78
CA GLU A 259 -17.63 -26.72 -15.87
C GLU A 259 -16.92 -26.31 -14.56
N GLU A 260 -17.64 -26.47 -13.45
CA GLU A 260 -17.06 -26.61 -12.12
C GLU A 260 -16.53 -28.04 -11.96
N VAL A 261 -15.33 -28.19 -11.40
CA VAL A 261 -14.73 -29.51 -11.16
C VAL A 261 -15.44 -30.21 -10.01
N SER A 262 -16.03 -31.36 -10.29
CA SER A 262 -16.61 -32.28 -9.29
C SER A 262 -15.73 -33.54 -9.14
N ASP A 263 -15.98 -34.28 -8.06
CA ASP A 263 -15.14 -35.35 -7.55
C ASP A 263 -15.01 -36.57 -8.48
N LEU A 264 -13.92 -37.34 -8.28
CA LEU A 264 -13.75 -38.65 -8.89
C LEU A 264 -13.83 -39.74 -7.83
N ASP A 265 -14.76 -40.66 -8.10
CA ASP A 265 -15.18 -41.75 -7.23
C ASP A 265 -14.30 -43.02 -7.36
N ASP A 266 -14.52 -43.98 -6.48
CA ASP A 266 -13.72 -45.20 -6.32
C ASP A 266 -13.71 -46.16 -7.53
N THR A 267 -12.52 -46.64 -7.91
CA THR A 267 -12.37 -48.01 -8.46
C THR A 267 -11.08 -48.68 -7.96
N VAL A 268 -11.20 -49.56 -6.96
CA VAL A 268 -10.16 -50.54 -6.59
C VAL A 268 -10.73 -51.95 -6.78
N ALA A 269 -10.01 -52.78 -7.53
CA ALA A 269 -10.28 -54.21 -7.65
C ALA A 269 -8.94 -55.00 -7.70
N PRO A 270 -8.88 -56.26 -7.22
CA PRO A 270 -7.71 -56.71 -6.46
C PRO A 270 -6.89 -57.83 -7.14
N LEU A 271 -5.62 -57.95 -6.75
CA LEU A 271 -4.82 -59.17 -6.98
C LEU A 271 -3.93 -59.55 -5.76
N LEU A 272 -4.39 -60.58 -5.06
CA LEU A 272 -3.58 -61.55 -4.30
C LEU A 272 -2.76 -62.40 -5.33
N ASN A 273 -1.68 -63.15 -5.04
CA ASN A 273 -1.05 -63.62 -3.79
C ASN A 273 0.42 -64.14 -4.03
N PRO A 274 1.12 -64.99 -3.22
CA PRO A 274 2.50 -64.70 -2.83
C PRO A 274 3.54 -65.83 -3.12
N THR A 275 4.81 -65.63 -2.72
CA THR A 275 5.82 -66.64 -2.27
C THR A 275 7.15 -65.88 -1.96
N THR A 276 8.08 -66.27 -1.07
CA THR A 276 8.32 -67.52 -0.29
C THR A 276 9.05 -67.18 1.03
N ALA A 277 9.15 -68.12 1.99
CA ALA A 277 9.67 -67.87 3.35
C ALA A 277 10.98 -68.60 3.73
N ALA A 278 11.73 -68.04 4.70
CA ALA A 278 12.64 -68.70 5.69
C ALA A 278 13.04 -67.63 6.75
N ALA A 279 12.72 -67.74 8.05
CA ALA A 279 13.45 -68.49 9.10
C ALA A 279 14.94 -68.05 9.21
N VAL A 280 15.51 -67.63 10.35
CA VAL A 280 15.52 -68.24 11.71
C VAL A 280 15.89 -67.22 12.82
N ASP A 281 15.14 -67.23 13.94
CA ASP A 281 15.49 -67.08 15.38
C ASP A 281 16.47 -66.00 15.95
N GLY A 282 16.24 -65.59 17.22
CA GLY A 282 17.32 -65.07 18.11
C GLY A 282 17.18 -63.72 18.85
N ALA A 283 16.53 -63.73 20.03
CA ALA A 283 16.81 -62.89 21.22
C ALA A 283 16.57 -61.34 21.27
N ARG A 284 16.24 -60.86 22.49
CA ARG A 284 16.00 -59.48 22.96
C ARG A 284 17.25 -58.92 23.71
N PRO A 285 17.27 -57.69 24.29
CA PRO A 285 16.82 -56.35 23.88
C PRO A 285 17.94 -55.27 24.05
N LEU A 286 17.57 -53.97 24.05
CA LEU A 286 18.33 -52.75 24.45
C LEU A 286 19.26 -52.09 23.42
N MET A 287 19.04 -50.79 23.20
CA MET A 287 19.97 -49.64 23.06
C MET A 287 19.11 -48.44 22.60
N ASP A 288 18.98 -47.38 23.40
CA ASP A 288 19.93 -46.25 23.58
C ASP A 288 19.97 -45.30 22.37
N SER A 289 19.63 -44.05 22.63
CA SER A 289 19.42 -42.99 21.66
C SER A 289 20.70 -42.17 21.45
N ARG A 290 21.43 -42.39 20.35
CA ARG A 290 22.56 -41.53 19.97
C ARG A 290 22.59 -41.18 18.48
N LEU A 291 22.16 -39.96 18.20
CA LEU A 291 22.77 -38.98 17.27
C LEU A 291 23.84 -39.53 16.31
N LEU A 292 23.49 -39.66 15.03
CA LEU A 292 24.47 -39.73 13.94
C LEU A 292 24.79 -38.32 13.44
N ARG A 293 26.02 -37.87 13.71
CA ARG A 293 26.66 -36.76 12.98
C ARG A 293 27.11 -37.27 11.60
N LEU A 294 26.94 -36.47 10.57
CA LEU A 294 27.67 -36.63 9.30
C LEU A 294 28.60 -35.42 9.11
N SER A 295 29.83 -35.72 8.70
CA SER A 295 30.96 -34.78 8.70
C SER A 295 30.99 -33.88 7.46
N PRO A 296 31.48 -32.64 7.58
CA PRO A 296 31.90 -31.85 6.43
C PRO A 296 33.31 -32.27 5.98
N GLY A 297 33.55 -32.27 4.69
CA GLY A 297 34.89 -32.44 4.14
C GLY A 297 34.97 -31.93 2.71
N PHE A 298 35.70 -30.84 2.50
CA PHE A 298 36.59 -30.64 1.35
C PHE A 298 37.53 -29.47 1.67
N ASP A 299 38.84 -29.75 1.64
CA ASP A 299 39.90 -28.77 1.88
C ASP A 299 40.03 -27.74 0.76
N ILE A 300 40.44 -26.53 1.12
CA ILE A 300 41.20 -25.64 0.24
C ILE A 300 42.48 -25.28 1.00
N GLN A 301 43.63 -25.62 0.42
CA GLN A 301 44.94 -25.42 1.06
C GLN A 301 45.36 -23.95 1.08
N GLU A 302 46.05 -23.59 2.16
CA GLU A 302 46.60 -22.27 2.42
C GLU A 302 48.11 -22.25 2.08
N SER A 303 48.56 -21.31 1.25
CA SER A 303 50.00 -21.08 1.02
C SER A 303 50.36 -19.63 0.64
N ALA A 304 50.39 -18.79 1.69
CA ALA A 304 51.48 -17.87 2.08
C ALA A 304 52.03 -16.75 1.15
N GLN A 305 52.28 -15.59 1.81
CA GLN A 305 53.22 -14.48 1.48
C GLN A 305 52.86 -13.51 0.33
N LEU A 306 52.65 -12.21 0.63
CA LEU A 306 53.74 -11.22 0.81
C LEU A 306 53.27 -9.87 1.43
N GLU A 307 54.12 -9.35 2.33
CA GLU A 307 54.43 -7.94 2.68
C GLU A 307 53.36 -6.82 2.72
N THR A 308 53.11 -6.32 3.94
CA THR A 308 52.55 -4.99 4.24
C THR A 308 53.65 -3.92 4.44
N PRO A 309 53.59 -2.74 3.80
CA PRO A 309 54.46 -1.61 4.14
C PRO A 309 53.93 -0.81 5.34
N GLN A 310 54.80 -0.55 6.33
CA GLN A 310 54.57 0.49 7.35
C GLN A 310 55.12 1.83 6.87
N VAL A 311 54.35 2.91 7.07
CA VAL A 311 54.84 4.30 7.12
C VAL A 311 54.05 4.97 8.25
N LYS A 312 54.59 5.00 9.48
CA LYS A 312 55.45 6.05 10.04
C LYS A 312 54.76 7.42 10.14
N GLU A 313 54.43 7.75 11.39
CA GLU A 313 54.20 9.11 11.89
C GLU A 313 55.52 9.90 11.87
N GLU A 314 55.43 11.20 11.59
CA GLU A 314 56.44 12.19 12.01
C GLU A 314 55.69 13.49 12.33
N GLU A 315 55.73 13.89 13.61
CA GLU A 315 55.34 15.23 14.05
C GLU A 315 56.45 16.22 13.64
N ASP A 316 56.10 17.45 13.29
CA ASP A 316 57.00 18.56 13.57
C ASP A 316 56.24 19.87 13.84
N MET A 317 56.82 20.68 14.71
CA MET A 317 56.23 21.92 15.24
C MET A 317 56.93 23.18 14.69
N LEU A 318 56.40 24.36 15.07
CA LEU A 318 56.89 25.71 14.74
C LEU A 318 56.53 26.15 13.30
N GLY A 319 56.13 27.39 13.01
CA GLY A 319 55.88 28.56 13.85
C GLY A 319 56.24 29.86 13.10
N GLY A 320 55.46 30.95 13.27
CA GLY A 320 55.93 32.31 12.93
C GLY A 320 55.14 33.13 11.89
N SER A 321 54.72 34.31 12.35
CA SER A 321 54.74 35.64 11.68
C SER A 321 54.07 35.89 10.32
N GLU A 322 53.09 36.80 10.38
CA GLU A 322 53.01 38.08 9.62
C GLU A 322 54.02 38.29 8.47
N GLU A 323 53.53 38.63 7.25
CA GLU A 323 53.48 40.04 6.80
C GLU A 323 52.75 40.26 5.45
N GLN A 324 52.06 41.41 5.44
CA GLN A 324 51.65 42.27 4.33
C GLN A 324 52.06 41.93 2.87
N ARG A 325 51.09 42.04 1.94
CA ARG A 325 51.30 42.81 0.70
C ARG A 325 49.99 43.38 0.12
N SER A 326 49.82 44.68 0.30
CA SER A 326 48.86 45.54 -0.40
C SER A 326 49.31 45.84 -1.84
N ILE A 327 48.37 45.85 -2.79
CA ILE A 327 48.47 46.66 -4.01
C ILE A 327 47.13 47.39 -4.20
N SER A 328 47.21 48.65 -4.62
CA SER A 328 46.16 49.65 -4.57
C SER A 328 45.70 50.12 -5.96
N GLU A 329 44.53 50.77 -5.97
CA GLU A 329 44.12 51.90 -6.84
C GLU A 329 44.10 51.76 -8.38
N SER A 330 42.91 51.95 -8.95
CA SER A 330 42.53 52.96 -9.98
C SER A 330 41.25 52.51 -10.70
N SER A 331 40.36 53.35 -11.22
CA SER A 331 39.91 54.73 -10.92
C SER A 331 38.72 55.02 -11.86
N ASP A 332 37.71 55.78 -11.44
CA ASP A 332 36.54 56.11 -12.29
C ASP A 332 36.91 56.90 -13.57
N PRO A 333 35.95 57.08 -14.50
CA PRO A 333 35.24 58.36 -14.44
C PRO A 333 33.72 58.28 -14.65
N GLU A 334 33.01 59.15 -13.92
CA GLU A 334 31.66 59.61 -14.23
C GLU A 334 31.64 60.42 -15.55
N LEU A 335 30.48 60.50 -16.20
CA LEU A 335 29.96 61.76 -16.73
C LEU A 335 28.45 61.66 -17.08
N ASP A 336 27.67 62.62 -16.60
CA ASP A 336 26.25 62.80 -16.90
C ASP A 336 25.97 63.18 -18.37
N VAL A 337 24.71 63.05 -18.81
CA VAL A 337 23.83 64.20 -19.17
C VAL A 337 22.43 63.75 -19.63
N GLU A 338 21.44 64.33 -18.96
CA GLU A 338 20.03 64.62 -19.29
C GLU A 338 19.33 64.06 -20.56
N GLY A 339 18.17 63.44 -20.32
CA GLY A 339 16.86 64.06 -20.64
C GLY A 339 16.27 63.95 -22.07
N GLY A 340 14.94 63.74 -22.17
CA GLY A 340 14.21 64.08 -23.41
C GLY A 340 13.01 63.21 -23.84
N ARG A 341 11.85 63.52 -23.27
CA ARG A 341 10.46 63.31 -23.75
C ARG A 341 10.19 62.91 -25.23
N MET A 342 9.17 62.04 -25.35
CA MET A 342 8.07 62.03 -26.37
C MET A 342 8.28 61.45 -27.78
N ALA A 343 7.18 60.91 -28.31
CA ALA A 343 7.05 60.17 -29.57
C ALA A 343 6.96 61.07 -30.84
N PRO A 344 7.05 60.47 -32.04
CA PRO A 344 5.84 60.19 -32.85
C PRO A 344 5.78 58.69 -33.29
N ARG A 345 4.62 58.06 -33.59
CA ARG A 345 3.75 58.17 -34.80
C ARG A 345 4.52 57.99 -36.13
N SER A 346 4.06 57.24 -37.13
CA SER A 346 2.69 56.74 -37.43
C SER A 346 2.64 55.71 -38.57
N GLU A 347 1.61 54.84 -38.56
CA GLU A 347 0.91 54.24 -39.73
C GLU A 347 1.76 53.32 -40.66
N ILE A 348 1.24 52.44 -41.52
CA ILE A 348 0.00 52.29 -42.32
C ILE A 348 -0.42 50.79 -42.23
N SER A 349 -1.67 50.31 -42.32
CA SER A 349 -2.90 50.81 -42.97
C SER A 349 -4.19 50.55 -42.14
N THR A 350 -5.37 50.59 -42.78
CA THR A 350 -6.67 50.14 -42.28
C THR A 350 -7.51 49.52 -43.41
N SER A 351 -8.45 48.64 -43.09
CA SER A 351 -9.80 48.74 -43.65
C SER A 351 -10.85 48.19 -42.68
N LYS A 352 -11.96 48.92 -42.52
CA LYS A 352 -13.16 48.49 -41.82
C LYS A 352 -14.35 48.79 -42.72
N ALA A 353 -15.24 47.82 -42.87
CA ALA A 353 -16.64 48.07 -43.14
C ALA A 353 -17.42 47.34 -42.04
N GLY A 354 -18.47 47.95 -41.51
CA GLY A 354 -19.31 47.33 -40.50
C GLY A 354 -20.73 47.81 -40.64
N ASP A 355 -21.69 46.95 -40.32
CA ASP A 355 -23.06 47.36 -40.05
C ASP A 355 -23.67 46.54 -38.91
N LYS A 356 -24.80 47.01 -38.40
CA LYS A 356 -25.24 46.82 -37.01
C LYS A 356 -26.38 45.81 -36.83
N ARG A 357 -26.39 45.24 -35.61
CA ARG A 357 -27.56 44.73 -34.85
C ARG A 357 -28.31 43.50 -35.40
N ARG A 358 -28.09 42.36 -34.74
CA ARG A 358 -29.17 41.68 -33.99
C ARG A 358 -28.62 40.94 -32.76
N ARG A 359 -29.52 40.61 -31.84
CA ARG A 359 -29.28 40.15 -30.46
C ARG A 359 -29.90 38.76 -30.31
N VAL A 360 -29.08 37.73 -30.11
CA VAL A 360 -29.46 36.35 -29.72
C VAL A 360 -28.33 35.80 -28.85
N GLU A 361 -28.64 34.82 -27.98
CA GLU A 361 -27.71 34.15 -27.07
C GLU A 361 -26.49 33.52 -27.77
N SER A 362 -25.41 33.30 -27.00
CA SER A 362 -24.24 32.52 -27.41
C SER A 362 -24.01 31.35 -26.46
N ASP A 363 -24.22 30.13 -26.95
CA ASP A 363 -23.95 28.89 -26.23
C ASP A 363 -22.46 28.71 -25.94
N SER A 364 -22.14 28.21 -24.75
CA SER A 364 -20.77 27.89 -24.32
C SER A 364 -20.47 26.40 -24.45
N GLU A 365 -20.45 25.86 -25.67
CA GLU A 365 -19.93 24.52 -25.96
C GLU A 365 -18.46 24.58 -26.41
N HIS A 366 -17.50 24.74 -25.49
CA HIS A 366 -16.07 24.57 -25.81
C HIS A 366 -15.15 24.08 -24.67
N ASP A 367 -15.68 23.34 -23.67
CA ASP A 367 -14.85 22.71 -22.63
C ASP A 367 -15.24 21.23 -22.31
N ASP A 368 -16.32 20.71 -22.89
CA ASP A 368 -16.86 19.39 -22.55
C ASP A 368 -16.17 18.20 -23.29
N ASN A 369 -15.24 18.48 -24.20
CA ASN A 369 -14.64 17.46 -25.07
C ASN A 369 -13.41 16.78 -24.45
N ALA A 370 -12.65 17.48 -23.61
CA ALA A 370 -11.51 16.91 -22.89
C ALA A 370 -11.97 15.85 -21.86
N THR A 371 -13.04 16.13 -21.12
CA THR A 371 -13.56 15.25 -20.07
C THR A 371 -14.32 14.03 -20.62
N ARG A 372 -14.79 14.08 -21.88
CA ARG A 372 -15.45 12.95 -22.55
C ARG A 372 -14.47 11.89 -23.09
N LEU A 373 -13.25 12.27 -23.44
CA LEU A 373 -12.23 11.32 -23.93
C LEU A 373 -11.70 10.39 -22.84
N CYS A 374 -11.54 10.87 -21.59
CA CYS A 374 -11.05 10.04 -20.48
C CYS A 374 -12.01 8.93 -20.01
N LYS A 375 -13.33 9.05 -20.25
CA LYS A 375 -14.33 8.09 -19.70
C LYS A 375 -14.50 6.80 -20.53
N LYS A 376 -13.67 6.56 -21.55
CA LYS A 376 -13.72 5.36 -22.40
C LYS A 376 -12.60 4.33 -22.16
N ALA A 377 -11.66 4.59 -21.25
CA ALA A 377 -10.62 3.63 -20.85
C ALA A 377 -11.18 2.49 -19.96
N ARG A 378 -11.98 1.59 -20.55
CA ARG A 378 -12.38 0.34 -19.91
C ARG A 378 -11.20 -0.64 -19.89
N THR A 379 -10.84 -1.11 -18.70
CA THR A 379 -10.01 -2.31 -18.41
C THR A 379 -8.69 -2.39 -19.19
N SER A 380 -7.55 -2.22 -18.50
CA SER A 380 -6.23 -2.45 -19.10
C SER A 380 -6.16 -3.85 -19.73
N GLU A 381 -5.71 -3.91 -20.98
CA GLU A 381 -5.60 -5.14 -21.77
C GLU A 381 -4.58 -6.15 -21.18
N TYR A 382 -3.70 -5.68 -20.30
CA TYR A 382 -2.58 -6.39 -19.70
C TYR A 382 -2.67 -6.38 -18.16
N PRO A 383 -2.80 -7.56 -17.50
CA PRO A 383 -2.98 -7.64 -16.03
C PRO A 383 -1.86 -7.03 -15.19
N LEU A 384 -0.59 -7.17 -15.61
CA LEU A 384 0.52 -6.55 -14.87
C LEU A 384 0.42 -5.01 -14.84
N LEU A 385 -0.02 -4.40 -15.94
CA LEU A 385 -0.21 -2.94 -15.99
C LEU A 385 -1.44 -2.46 -15.20
N SER A 386 -2.39 -3.35 -14.86
CA SER A 386 -3.47 -3.05 -13.90
C SER A 386 -2.98 -3.13 -12.46
N ASP A 387 -2.13 -4.10 -12.15
CA ASP A 387 -1.61 -4.33 -10.79
C ASP A 387 -0.57 -3.24 -10.40
N LEU A 388 0.12 -2.63 -11.37
CA LEU A 388 1.00 -1.45 -11.22
C LEU A 388 0.21 -0.16 -10.91
N THR A 389 -0.46 -0.13 -9.76
CA THR A 389 -1.21 1.05 -9.26
C THR A 389 -0.37 1.94 -8.36
N GLY A 390 -0.73 3.22 -8.26
CA GLY A 390 -0.07 4.17 -7.34
C GLY A 390 -0.25 3.86 -5.85
N ALA A 391 -1.26 3.08 -5.46
CA ALA A 391 -1.36 2.56 -4.10
C ALA A 391 -0.29 1.48 -3.86
N MET A 392 -0.24 0.48 -4.73
CA MET A 392 0.75 -0.61 -4.65
C MET A 392 2.20 -0.08 -4.70
N LEU A 393 2.49 0.91 -5.56
CA LEU A 393 3.83 1.52 -5.59
C LEU A 393 4.19 2.29 -4.31
N LYS A 394 3.20 2.87 -3.59
CA LYS A 394 3.43 3.48 -2.28
C LYS A 394 3.70 2.42 -1.23
N ASP A 395 2.96 1.32 -1.24
CA ASP A 395 3.18 0.19 -0.33
C ASP A 395 4.60 -0.39 -0.52
N GLU A 396 5.00 -0.69 -1.77
CA GLU A 396 6.35 -1.18 -2.09
C GLU A 396 7.46 -0.16 -1.73
N LEU A 397 7.19 1.14 -1.83
CA LEU A 397 8.14 2.19 -1.46
C LEU A 397 8.27 2.33 0.07
N MET A 398 7.19 2.16 0.83
CA MET A 398 7.25 2.12 2.30
C MET A 398 8.02 0.88 2.78
N ASP A 399 7.72 -0.30 2.23
CA ASP A 399 8.48 -1.52 2.51
C ASP A 399 9.98 -1.30 2.26
N LEU A 400 10.35 -0.76 1.08
CA LEU A 400 11.75 -0.52 0.70
C LEU A 400 12.47 0.52 1.58
N LEU A 401 11.74 1.48 2.17
CA LEU A 401 12.31 2.44 3.12
C LEU A 401 12.66 1.76 4.44
N GLU A 402 11.71 1.03 5.05
CA GLU A 402 11.96 0.29 6.29
C GLU A 402 13.05 -0.78 6.12
N GLU A 403 13.03 -1.49 4.98
CA GLU A 403 14.03 -2.49 4.61
C GLU A 403 15.45 -1.89 4.49
N LYS A 404 15.59 -0.68 3.93
CA LYS A 404 16.88 -0.02 3.72
C LYS A 404 17.42 0.63 4.99
N GLU A 405 16.57 1.24 5.82
CA GLU A 405 16.97 1.84 7.10
C GLU A 405 17.69 0.81 7.99
N VAL A 406 17.11 -0.39 8.12
CA VAL A 406 17.72 -1.48 8.91
C VAL A 406 19.09 -1.92 8.36
N LEU A 407 19.28 -1.88 7.04
CA LEU A 407 20.56 -2.23 6.40
C LEU A 407 21.66 -1.18 6.63
N GLU A 408 21.29 0.08 6.88
CA GLU A 408 22.23 1.16 7.18
C GLU A 408 22.59 1.21 8.68
N MET A 409 21.76 0.64 9.57
CA MET A 409 21.93 0.75 11.03
C MET A 409 22.74 -0.36 11.71
N GLU A 410 22.83 -1.58 11.16
CA GLU A 410 23.39 -2.74 11.90
C GLU A 410 24.58 -3.46 11.23
N GLU A 411 25.59 -3.74 12.05
CA GLU A 411 26.69 -4.65 11.73
C GLU A 411 26.21 -6.12 11.71
N ARG A 412 26.91 -7.01 11.00
CA ARG A 412 26.43 -8.38 10.68
C ARG A 412 26.27 -9.31 11.90
N VAL A 413 25.12 -9.25 12.57
CA VAL A 413 24.72 -10.26 13.57
C VAL A 413 23.71 -11.26 12.97
N SER A 414 23.90 -12.56 13.28
CA SER A 414 23.11 -13.66 12.72
C SER A 414 21.72 -13.77 13.34
N ASN A 415 20.68 -13.69 12.50
CA ASN A 415 19.27 -13.73 12.89
C ASN A 415 18.86 -14.97 13.72
N LEU A 416 19.53 -16.11 13.51
CA LEU A 416 19.23 -17.34 14.24
C LEU A 416 19.48 -17.23 15.75
N LYS A 417 20.51 -16.48 16.17
CA LYS A 417 20.82 -16.31 17.60
C LYS A 417 19.71 -15.58 18.35
N PHE A 418 19.15 -14.53 17.73
CA PHE A 418 18.08 -13.74 18.35
C PHE A 418 16.78 -14.55 18.51
N LEU A 419 16.47 -15.48 17.60
CA LEU A 419 15.27 -16.32 17.72
C LEU A 419 15.38 -17.30 18.89
N ASP A 420 16.55 -17.92 19.07
CA ASP A 420 16.84 -18.81 20.21
C ASP A 420 16.82 -18.03 21.54
N GLU A 421 17.40 -16.82 21.56
CA GLU A 421 17.36 -15.91 22.72
C GLU A 421 15.94 -15.47 23.08
N VAL A 422 15.12 -15.04 22.10
CA VAL A 422 13.72 -14.64 22.30
C VAL A 422 12.89 -15.82 22.82
N THR A 423 13.11 -17.03 22.31
CA THR A 423 12.44 -18.25 22.77
C THR A 423 12.82 -18.57 24.23
N SER A 424 14.11 -18.51 24.55
CA SER A 424 14.62 -18.72 25.91
C SER A 424 14.08 -17.69 26.91
N LEU A 425 14.02 -16.41 26.51
CA LEU A 425 13.47 -15.33 27.34
C LEU A 425 11.95 -15.48 27.55
N LYS A 426 11.21 -15.95 26.55
CA LYS A 426 9.77 -16.28 26.68
C LYS A 426 9.53 -17.38 27.72
N GLU A 427 10.34 -18.44 27.70
CA GLU A 427 10.27 -19.53 28.67
C GLU A 427 10.63 -19.05 30.09
N ALA A 428 11.59 -18.14 30.23
CA ALA A 428 11.91 -17.48 31.50
C ALA A 428 10.75 -16.62 32.03
N ILE A 429 10.03 -15.88 31.16
CA ILE A 429 8.83 -15.11 31.56
C ILE A 429 7.70 -16.04 32.01
N HIS A 430 7.45 -17.14 31.30
CA HIS A 430 6.39 -18.10 31.66
C HIS A 430 6.69 -18.86 32.95
N SER A 431 7.95 -19.21 33.20
CA SER A 431 8.36 -19.96 34.41
C SER A 431 8.40 -19.09 35.67
N ASN A 432 8.62 -17.78 35.56
CA ASN A 432 8.56 -16.85 36.68
C ASN A 432 7.97 -15.47 36.27
N PRO A 433 6.63 -15.36 36.15
CA PRO A 433 5.99 -14.14 35.63
C PRO A 433 6.00 -12.95 36.62
N CYS A 434 6.29 -13.18 37.91
CA CYS A 434 6.26 -12.16 38.97
C CYS A 434 7.54 -12.14 39.83
N GLY A 435 8.65 -12.64 39.29
CA GLY A 435 9.96 -12.58 39.96
C GLY A 435 10.54 -11.17 39.98
N THR A 436 11.52 -10.96 40.85
CA THR A 436 12.30 -9.71 40.93
C THR A 436 13.01 -9.37 39.62
N ASP A 437 13.37 -10.40 38.86
CA ASP A 437 14.20 -10.29 37.66
C ASP A 437 13.32 -10.19 36.39
N SER A 438 12.02 -10.50 36.50
CA SER A 438 11.07 -10.52 35.39
C SER A 438 11.00 -9.19 34.61
N PRO A 439 11.07 -7.99 35.23
CA PRO A 439 11.15 -6.74 34.47
C PRO A 439 12.38 -6.65 33.54
N GLY A 440 13.53 -7.17 33.97
CA GLY A 440 14.75 -7.23 33.15
C GLY A 440 14.64 -8.26 32.02
N ILE A 441 14.04 -9.41 32.31
CA ILE A 441 13.78 -10.46 31.30
C ILE A 441 12.79 -9.94 30.24
N VAL A 442 11.72 -9.25 30.65
CA VAL A 442 10.75 -8.62 29.72
C VAL A 442 11.39 -7.52 28.88
N ALA A 443 12.24 -6.66 29.46
CA ALA A 443 12.98 -5.65 28.70
C ALA A 443 13.89 -6.28 27.63
N ASN A 444 14.62 -7.34 27.99
CA ASN A 444 15.44 -8.10 27.04
C ASN A 444 14.60 -8.84 25.99
N PHE A 445 13.44 -9.37 26.35
CA PHE A 445 12.52 -10.01 25.42
C PHE A 445 11.99 -9.03 24.37
N ILE A 446 11.57 -7.83 24.78
CA ILE A 446 11.14 -6.75 23.88
C ILE A 446 12.29 -6.35 22.93
N LYS A 447 13.50 -6.18 23.47
CA LYS A 447 14.69 -5.87 22.65
C LYS A 447 14.99 -6.98 21.64
N GLY A 448 14.91 -8.25 22.05
CA GLY A 448 15.09 -9.41 21.18
C GLY A 448 14.02 -9.49 20.08
N CYS A 449 12.76 -9.19 20.40
CA CYS A 449 11.69 -9.13 19.39
C CYS A 449 11.98 -8.05 18.33
N GLY A 450 12.40 -6.85 18.73
CA GLY A 450 12.81 -5.80 17.79
C GLY A 450 14.00 -6.20 16.91
N ALA A 451 14.98 -6.93 17.46
CA ALA A 451 16.09 -7.48 16.68
C ALA A 451 15.62 -8.54 15.66
N VAL A 452 14.63 -9.38 16.01
CA VAL A 452 14.03 -10.35 15.07
C VAL A 452 13.21 -9.64 13.99
N GLU A 453 12.45 -8.59 14.32
CA GLU A 453 11.70 -7.77 13.34
C GLU A 453 12.65 -7.08 12.33
N ASN A 454 13.74 -6.47 12.82
CA ASN A 454 14.80 -5.94 11.97
C ASN A 454 15.43 -7.04 11.10
N GLY A 455 15.68 -8.22 11.68
CA GLY A 455 16.12 -9.40 10.95
C GLY A 455 15.19 -9.76 9.78
N ILE A 456 13.87 -9.73 9.98
CA ILE A 456 12.86 -10.00 8.94
C ILE A 456 12.88 -8.93 7.84
N ARG A 457 12.99 -7.64 8.19
CA ARG A 457 13.15 -6.55 7.21
C ARG A 457 14.39 -6.76 6.35
N ARG A 458 15.54 -7.07 6.97
CA ARG A 458 16.81 -7.34 6.27
C ARG A 458 16.70 -8.52 5.29
N GLU A 459 16.13 -9.64 5.72
CA GLU A 459 15.91 -10.80 4.83
C GLU A 459 14.91 -10.49 3.70
N SER A 460 13.93 -9.61 3.94
CA SER A 460 12.97 -9.18 2.91
C SER A 460 13.67 -8.42 1.77
N TYR A 461 14.60 -7.51 2.10
CA TYR A 461 15.44 -6.83 1.09
C TYR A 461 16.32 -7.81 0.32
N HIS A 462 17.03 -8.71 1.03
CA HIS A 462 17.86 -9.73 0.37
C HIS A 462 17.01 -10.61 -0.55
N LEU A 463 15.80 -10.97 -0.15
CA LEU A 463 14.85 -11.72 -0.98
C LEU A 463 14.44 -10.96 -2.25
N ARG A 464 14.27 -9.62 -2.21
CA ARG A 464 14.07 -8.80 -3.43
C ARG A 464 15.28 -8.89 -4.36
N ARG A 465 16.50 -8.75 -3.82
CA ARG A 465 17.74 -8.83 -4.62
C ARG A 465 17.99 -10.23 -5.19
N TYR A 466 17.62 -11.30 -4.47
CA TYR A 466 17.66 -12.67 -5.00
C TYR A 466 16.64 -12.88 -6.13
N ARG A 467 15.43 -12.32 -6.01
CA ARG A 467 14.41 -12.37 -7.08
C ARG A 467 14.86 -11.60 -8.32
N GLU A 468 15.41 -10.41 -8.15
CA GLU A 468 16.04 -9.65 -9.23
C GLU A 468 17.13 -10.47 -9.92
N ALA A 469 18.07 -11.05 -9.16
CA ALA A 469 19.16 -11.85 -9.70
C ALA A 469 18.66 -13.08 -10.48
N VAL A 470 17.59 -13.74 -10.04
CA VAL A 470 16.95 -14.85 -10.78
C VAL A 470 16.32 -14.35 -12.08
N MET A 471 15.59 -13.23 -12.05
CA MET A 471 14.93 -12.65 -13.23
C MET A 471 15.96 -12.15 -14.26
N ARG A 472 17.02 -11.46 -13.82
CA ARG A 472 18.16 -11.05 -14.66
C ARG A 472 18.92 -12.25 -15.20
N GLY A 473 19.28 -13.23 -14.36
CA GLY A 473 20.04 -14.41 -14.79
C GLY A 473 19.31 -15.18 -15.90
N ASN A 474 17.99 -15.33 -15.79
CA ASN A 474 17.18 -15.91 -16.85
C ASN A 474 17.13 -15.01 -18.10
N GLN A 475 16.98 -13.68 -17.95
CA GLN A 475 17.07 -12.73 -19.07
C GLN A 475 18.40 -12.83 -19.83
N GLU A 476 19.53 -12.77 -19.13
CA GLU A 476 20.88 -12.82 -19.74
C GLU A 476 21.14 -14.14 -20.47
N ILE A 477 20.74 -15.27 -19.87
CA ILE A 477 20.88 -16.61 -20.49
C ILE A 477 20.09 -16.69 -21.80
N TRP A 478 18.84 -16.21 -21.82
CA TRP A 478 18.03 -16.23 -23.04
C TRP A 478 18.44 -15.15 -24.04
N ALA A 479 18.95 -13.99 -23.62
CA ALA A 479 19.55 -13.00 -24.51
C ALA A 479 20.80 -13.57 -25.20
N TRP A 480 21.67 -14.25 -24.45
CA TRP A 480 22.82 -14.97 -25.03
C TRP A 480 22.38 -16.00 -26.08
N LEU A 481 21.35 -16.79 -25.79
CA LEU A 481 20.88 -17.84 -26.70
C LEU A 481 20.08 -17.31 -27.91
N ASP A 482 19.18 -16.35 -27.71
CA ASP A 482 18.28 -15.82 -28.75
C ASP A 482 18.88 -14.66 -29.57
N GLU A 483 19.86 -13.94 -29.04
CA GLU A 483 20.53 -12.83 -29.71
C GLU A 483 21.97 -13.18 -30.09
N THR A 484 22.83 -13.49 -29.11
CA THR A 484 24.28 -13.65 -29.34
C THR A 484 24.61 -14.89 -30.16
N ILE A 485 24.06 -16.06 -29.79
CA ILE A 485 24.25 -17.31 -30.54
C ILE A 485 23.58 -17.24 -31.92
N VAL A 486 22.34 -16.74 -31.98
CA VAL A 486 21.60 -16.54 -33.24
C VAL A 486 22.34 -15.61 -34.20
N GLY A 487 22.84 -14.47 -33.70
CA GLY A 487 23.60 -13.50 -34.48
C GLY A 487 24.92 -14.05 -34.98
N THR A 488 25.69 -14.71 -34.10
CA THR A 488 26.99 -15.31 -34.45
C THR A 488 26.83 -16.45 -35.46
N ALA A 489 25.84 -17.34 -35.26
CA ALA A 489 25.57 -18.44 -36.17
C ALA A 489 25.08 -17.95 -37.55
N LYS A 490 24.24 -16.89 -37.61
CA LYS A 490 23.87 -16.24 -38.87
C LYS A 490 25.08 -15.62 -39.57
N ALA A 491 25.88 -14.82 -38.86
CA ALA A 491 27.08 -14.20 -39.42
C ALA A 491 28.09 -15.22 -39.99
N TYR A 492 28.16 -16.41 -39.38
CA TYR A 492 28.94 -17.54 -39.90
C TYR A 492 28.33 -18.18 -41.16
N LEU A 493 27.01 -18.38 -41.20
CA LEU A 493 26.32 -18.97 -42.36
C LEU A 493 26.23 -18.03 -43.55
N ASP A 494 26.15 -16.73 -43.30
CA ASP A 494 26.09 -15.66 -44.29
C ASP A 494 27.49 -15.23 -44.78
N ALA A 495 28.55 -15.98 -44.43
CA ALA A 495 29.95 -15.54 -44.46
C ALA A 495 30.47 -15.04 -45.82
N ASN A 496 30.29 -13.73 -46.03
CA ASN A 496 31.27 -12.84 -46.64
C ASN A 496 31.83 -11.83 -45.58
N SER A 497 31.58 -12.11 -44.30
CA SER A 497 31.78 -11.19 -43.17
C SER A 497 33.12 -11.39 -42.46
N GLN A 498 34.17 -10.77 -43.00
CA GLN A 498 35.43 -10.58 -42.25
C GLN A 498 35.20 -9.59 -41.10
N GLY A 499 35.09 -10.06 -39.85
CA GLY A 499 34.94 -9.15 -38.71
C GLY A 499 34.87 -9.76 -37.31
N GLN A 500 34.25 -10.94 -37.13
CA GLN A 500 34.16 -11.59 -35.81
C GLN A 500 34.61 -13.04 -35.86
N ALA A 501 35.53 -13.39 -34.96
CA ALA A 501 35.96 -14.77 -34.77
C ALA A 501 34.83 -15.57 -34.12
N THR A 502 34.13 -16.40 -34.91
CA THR A 502 33.18 -17.38 -34.36
C THR A 502 33.96 -18.40 -33.52
N PRO A 503 33.59 -18.62 -32.24
CA PRO A 503 34.25 -19.63 -31.40
C PRO A 503 34.25 -21.01 -32.06
N ASP A 504 35.36 -21.74 -31.95
CA ASP A 504 35.54 -23.02 -32.65
C ASP A 504 34.41 -24.02 -32.36
N TRP A 505 33.94 -24.09 -31.11
CA TRP A 505 32.83 -24.94 -30.68
C TRP A 505 31.52 -24.61 -31.41
N LEU A 506 31.18 -23.32 -31.54
CA LEU A 506 29.94 -22.88 -32.19
C LEU A 506 30.05 -23.06 -33.70
N ARG A 507 31.23 -22.80 -34.29
CA ARG A 507 31.49 -23.06 -35.70
C ARG A 507 31.26 -24.53 -36.03
N VAL A 508 31.84 -25.45 -35.26
CA VAL A 508 31.68 -26.90 -35.46
C VAL A 508 30.22 -27.31 -35.25
N LEU A 509 29.53 -26.80 -34.23
CA LEU A 509 28.11 -27.09 -34.02
C LEU A 509 27.26 -26.66 -35.22
N VAL A 510 27.44 -25.43 -35.72
CA VAL A 510 26.71 -24.90 -36.87
C VAL A 510 27.01 -25.72 -38.14
N GLN A 511 28.26 -26.13 -38.35
CA GLN A 511 28.65 -26.99 -39.48
C GLN A 511 27.98 -28.37 -39.41
N LEU A 512 27.99 -29.03 -38.24
CA LEU A 512 27.34 -30.33 -38.06
C LEU A 512 25.83 -30.24 -38.30
N VAL A 513 25.17 -29.19 -37.79
CA VAL A 513 23.73 -28.97 -38.03
C VAL A 513 23.44 -28.64 -39.49
N GLU A 514 24.24 -27.80 -40.14
CA GLU A 514 24.07 -27.50 -41.57
C GLU A 514 24.24 -28.77 -42.42
N ASP A 515 25.27 -29.57 -42.16
CA ASP A 515 25.48 -30.83 -42.86
C ASP A 515 24.35 -31.84 -42.59
N MET A 516 23.81 -31.92 -41.36
CA MET A 516 22.61 -32.73 -41.07
C MET A 516 21.39 -32.28 -41.89
N VAL A 517 21.15 -30.97 -41.93
CA VAL A 517 19.99 -30.36 -42.62
C VAL A 517 20.09 -30.50 -44.14
N VAL A 518 21.29 -30.32 -44.71
CA VAL A 518 21.55 -30.31 -46.16
C VAL A 518 21.83 -31.72 -46.72
N ARG A 519 22.64 -32.55 -46.05
CA ARG A 519 23.12 -33.85 -46.60
C ARG A 519 22.13 -35.01 -46.48
N ARG A 520 20.85 -34.74 -46.20
CA ARG A 520 19.77 -35.74 -46.08
C ARG A 520 19.96 -36.77 -44.96
N LEU A 521 20.66 -36.43 -43.89
CA LEU A 521 20.68 -37.29 -42.70
C LEU A 521 19.28 -37.27 -42.06
N GLU A 522 18.76 -38.44 -41.67
CA GLU A 522 17.45 -38.56 -40.98
C GLU A 522 17.51 -38.02 -39.55
N GLY A 523 18.71 -37.92 -38.98
CA GLY A 523 19.00 -37.29 -37.70
C GLY A 523 20.48 -37.36 -37.35
N GLN A 524 20.87 -36.70 -36.27
CA GLN A 524 22.24 -36.73 -35.75
C GLN A 524 22.25 -36.70 -34.22
N VAL A 525 23.17 -37.46 -33.62
CA VAL A 525 23.48 -37.36 -32.18
C VAL A 525 24.63 -36.38 -32.00
N PHE A 526 24.39 -35.35 -31.18
CA PHE A 526 25.35 -34.36 -30.75
C PHE A 526 25.89 -34.80 -29.39
N ASP A 527 27.18 -35.13 -29.35
CA ASP A 527 27.86 -35.74 -28.22
C ASP A 527 29.20 -35.02 -27.95
N PRO A 528 29.24 -34.10 -26.96
CA PRO A 528 30.45 -33.43 -26.52
C PRO A 528 31.61 -34.34 -26.09
N SER A 529 31.33 -35.60 -25.72
CA SER A 529 32.37 -36.57 -25.37
C SER A 529 33.06 -37.21 -26.59
N ILE A 530 32.48 -37.05 -27.79
CA ILE A 530 33.00 -37.58 -29.05
C ILE A 530 33.61 -36.47 -29.92
N GLU A 531 33.00 -35.28 -29.95
CA GLU A 531 33.51 -34.13 -30.71
C GLU A 531 34.27 -33.16 -29.77
N PRO A 532 35.62 -33.11 -29.81
CA PRO A 532 36.41 -32.30 -28.89
C PRO A 532 36.08 -30.80 -28.94
N ALA A 533 35.64 -30.30 -30.10
CA ALA A 533 35.21 -28.90 -30.22
C ALA A 533 33.97 -28.61 -29.37
N LEU A 534 33.09 -29.59 -29.14
CA LEU A 534 31.86 -29.42 -28.35
C LEU A 534 32.05 -29.65 -26.84
N ALA A 535 33.24 -30.06 -26.38
CA ALA A 535 33.54 -30.30 -24.96
C ALA A 535 33.14 -29.18 -23.98
N PRO A 536 33.17 -27.86 -24.33
CA PRO A 536 32.66 -26.80 -23.46
C PRO A 536 31.16 -26.87 -23.11
N LEU A 537 30.38 -27.68 -23.84
CA LEU A 537 28.93 -27.82 -23.65
C LEU A 537 28.54 -28.88 -22.59
N GLY A 538 29.52 -29.42 -21.86
CA GLY A 538 29.30 -30.43 -20.80
C GLY A 538 29.23 -31.85 -21.35
N ASN A 539 28.57 -32.76 -20.62
CA ASN A 539 28.59 -34.21 -20.92
C ASN A 539 27.24 -34.78 -21.40
N ARG A 540 26.23 -33.93 -21.63
CA ARG A 540 24.91 -34.37 -22.10
C ARG A 540 24.95 -34.72 -23.58
N LYS A 541 24.12 -35.68 -24.01
CA LYS A 541 23.99 -36.09 -25.41
C LYS A 541 22.59 -35.75 -25.88
N PHE A 542 22.45 -35.24 -27.10
CA PHE A 542 21.15 -34.90 -27.66
C PHE A 542 21.01 -35.45 -29.08
N SER A 543 19.87 -36.07 -29.39
CA SER A 543 19.56 -36.60 -30.72
C SER A 543 18.53 -35.70 -31.40
N CYS A 544 18.93 -35.04 -32.49
CA CYS A 544 18.04 -34.24 -33.31
C CYS A 544 17.58 -35.05 -34.52
N ALA A 545 16.27 -35.13 -34.74
CA ALA A 545 15.69 -35.71 -35.94
C ALA A 545 15.51 -34.63 -37.03
N ASN A 546 15.79 -34.99 -38.28
CA ASN A 546 15.53 -34.17 -39.45
C ASN A 546 14.35 -34.77 -40.25
N PRO A 547 13.11 -34.32 -40.00
CA PRO A 547 11.92 -34.90 -40.65
C PRO A 547 11.77 -34.54 -42.14
N GLN A 548 12.64 -33.69 -42.69
CA GLN A 548 12.58 -33.22 -44.08
C GLN A 548 13.98 -33.30 -44.75
N PRO A 549 14.59 -34.49 -44.83
CA PRO A 549 15.95 -34.65 -45.33
C PRO A 549 16.05 -34.25 -46.81
N GLY A 550 16.82 -33.20 -47.11
CA GLY A 550 17.03 -32.71 -48.47
C GLY A 550 16.04 -31.66 -48.99
N LEU A 551 15.20 -31.09 -48.13
CA LEU A 551 14.39 -29.91 -48.47
C LEU A 551 15.20 -28.60 -48.55
N TYR A 552 16.40 -28.59 -47.95
CA TYR A 552 17.19 -27.39 -47.70
C TYR A 552 18.50 -27.40 -48.48
N THR A 553 18.82 -26.30 -49.16
CA THR A 553 20.09 -26.11 -49.90
C THR A 553 21.04 -25.19 -49.12
N ARG A 554 22.34 -25.51 -49.09
CA ARG A 554 23.38 -24.62 -48.51
C ARG A 554 23.34 -23.23 -49.16
N GLY A 555 23.42 -22.17 -48.35
CA GLY A 555 23.36 -20.78 -48.79
C GLY A 555 21.96 -20.18 -49.01
N GLU A 556 20.87 -20.94 -48.85
CA GLU A 556 19.52 -20.36 -48.87
C GLU A 556 19.14 -19.73 -47.50
N PRO A 557 18.51 -18.53 -47.45
CA PRO A 557 18.10 -17.90 -46.20
C PRO A 557 17.15 -18.76 -45.32
N ARG A 558 16.36 -19.63 -45.96
CA ARG A 558 15.50 -20.61 -45.27
C ARG A 558 16.32 -21.70 -44.57
N THR A 559 17.40 -22.15 -45.20
CA THR A 559 18.37 -23.08 -44.60
C THR A 559 19.08 -22.43 -43.42
N SER A 560 19.61 -21.21 -43.57
CA SER A 560 20.26 -20.50 -42.46
C SER A 560 19.31 -20.34 -41.26
N THR A 561 18.05 -19.98 -41.52
CA THR A 561 17.01 -19.88 -40.47
C THR A 561 16.75 -21.24 -39.78
N ARG A 562 16.65 -22.34 -40.54
CA ARG A 562 16.43 -23.68 -39.96
C ARG A 562 17.63 -24.16 -39.16
N VAL A 563 18.85 -23.99 -39.67
CA VAL A 563 20.10 -24.35 -38.99
C VAL A 563 20.20 -23.62 -37.65
N VAL A 564 20.03 -22.30 -37.65
CA VAL A 564 20.07 -21.49 -36.41
C VAL A 564 19.00 -21.92 -35.41
N THR A 565 17.79 -22.22 -35.87
CA THR A 565 16.71 -22.74 -35.00
C THR A 565 17.13 -24.07 -34.34
N VAL A 566 17.70 -24.99 -35.11
CA VAL A 566 18.14 -26.31 -34.62
C VAL A 566 19.36 -26.19 -33.71
N VAL A 567 20.30 -25.27 -33.97
CA VAL A 567 21.44 -24.97 -33.08
C VAL A 567 20.95 -24.49 -31.71
N VAL A 568 19.95 -23.60 -31.67
CA VAL A 568 19.32 -23.14 -30.42
C VAL A 568 18.59 -24.29 -29.71
N GLU A 569 17.85 -25.14 -30.44
CA GLU A 569 17.21 -26.34 -29.88
C GLU A 569 18.24 -27.30 -29.26
N ILE A 570 19.35 -27.59 -29.94
CA ILE A 570 20.43 -28.46 -29.44
C ILE A 570 21.10 -27.85 -28.20
N LEU A 571 21.44 -26.56 -28.21
CA LEU A 571 22.08 -25.91 -27.08
C LEU A 571 21.19 -25.87 -25.84
N ARG A 572 19.88 -25.67 -26.01
CA ARG A 572 18.91 -25.74 -24.90
C ARG A 572 18.97 -27.10 -24.20
N GLU A 573 19.00 -28.19 -24.97
CA GLU A 573 18.98 -29.55 -24.43
C GLU A 573 20.35 -29.98 -23.86
N LEU A 574 21.45 -29.65 -24.55
CA LEU A 574 22.82 -29.96 -24.09
C LEU A 574 23.18 -29.22 -22.79
N LEU A 575 22.82 -27.94 -22.68
CA LEU A 575 23.06 -27.14 -21.47
C LEU A 575 22.01 -27.38 -20.38
N GLY A 576 20.93 -28.11 -20.70
CA GLY A 576 19.86 -28.41 -19.76
C GLY A 576 19.02 -27.21 -19.36
N TYR A 577 18.86 -26.24 -20.27
CA TYR A 577 18.03 -25.07 -20.01
C TYR A 577 16.56 -25.44 -19.86
N PRO A 578 15.82 -24.72 -19.00
CA PRO A 578 14.44 -25.05 -18.69
C PRO A 578 13.48 -24.77 -19.86
N ALA A 579 12.22 -25.20 -19.70
CA ALA A 579 11.20 -25.17 -20.73
C ALA A 579 10.92 -23.77 -21.31
N GLU A 580 10.26 -23.70 -22.47
CA GLU A 580 9.90 -22.45 -23.18
C GLU A 580 9.13 -21.42 -22.31
N GLU A 581 8.51 -21.82 -21.20
CA GLU A 581 7.95 -20.89 -20.22
C GLU A 581 8.98 -19.91 -19.65
N TYR A 582 10.21 -20.37 -19.42
CA TYR A 582 11.31 -19.54 -18.92
C TYR A 582 11.84 -18.57 -19.99
N ARG A 583 11.75 -18.94 -21.27
CA ARG A 583 12.04 -18.03 -22.40
C ARG A 583 11.01 -16.91 -22.48
N HIS A 584 9.73 -17.26 -22.33
CA HIS A 584 8.64 -16.28 -22.23
C HIS A 584 8.80 -15.35 -21.03
N GLN A 585 9.25 -15.87 -19.88
CA GLN A 585 9.64 -15.06 -18.72
C GLN A 585 10.74 -14.06 -19.09
N ALA A 586 11.85 -14.52 -19.66
CA ALA A 586 12.98 -13.67 -20.05
C ALA A 586 12.58 -12.56 -21.04
N TRP A 587 11.73 -12.84 -22.03
CA TRP A 587 11.25 -11.82 -22.97
C TRP A 587 10.37 -10.76 -22.29
N VAL A 588 9.50 -11.14 -21.34
CA VAL A 588 8.70 -10.17 -20.57
C VAL A 588 9.57 -9.37 -19.60
N THR A 589 10.51 -10.00 -18.90
CA THR A 589 11.50 -9.34 -18.05
C THR A 589 12.30 -8.30 -18.84
N SER A 590 12.87 -8.69 -19.98
CA SER A 590 13.60 -7.78 -20.88
C SER A 590 12.75 -6.59 -21.31
N THR A 591 11.47 -6.82 -21.64
CA THR A 591 10.54 -5.75 -22.04
C THR A 591 10.23 -4.79 -20.87
N LEU A 592 10.10 -5.30 -19.65
CA LEU A 592 9.88 -4.48 -18.45
C LEU A 592 11.10 -3.64 -18.10
N VAL A 593 12.30 -4.23 -18.14
CA VAL A 593 13.57 -3.53 -17.88
C VAL A 593 13.81 -2.43 -18.91
N GLU A 594 13.56 -2.70 -20.19
CA GLU A 594 13.72 -1.71 -21.26
C GLU A 594 12.76 -0.51 -21.12
N VAL A 595 11.57 -0.72 -20.55
CA VAL A 595 10.54 0.33 -20.43
C VAL A 595 10.62 1.10 -19.12
N PHE A 596 10.85 0.43 -17.99
CA PHE A 596 10.76 1.05 -16.65
C PHE A 596 12.11 1.30 -15.98
N GLY A 597 13.17 0.63 -16.41
CA GLY A 597 14.44 0.52 -15.69
C GLY A 597 14.60 -0.83 -14.98
N GLU A 598 15.80 -1.11 -14.50
CA GLU A 598 16.16 -2.39 -13.86
C GLU A 598 15.43 -2.60 -12.52
N GLU A 599 15.11 -1.49 -11.84
CA GLU A 599 14.52 -1.43 -10.51
C GLU A 599 13.11 -2.03 -10.47
N VAL A 600 12.45 -2.18 -11.63
CA VAL A 600 11.12 -2.80 -11.73
C VAL A 600 11.13 -4.25 -11.26
N LEU A 601 12.31 -4.88 -11.27
CA LEU A 601 12.56 -6.26 -10.81
C LEU A 601 12.59 -6.39 -9.28
N LEU A 602 12.68 -5.30 -8.53
CA LEU A 602 12.62 -5.30 -7.05
C LEU A 602 11.19 -5.35 -6.51
N LEU A 603 10.19 -5.05 -7.35
CA LEU A 603 8.78 -5.02 -6.97
C LEU A 603 8.21 -6.43 -6.80
N GLY A 604 7.47 -6.66 -5.72
CA GLY A 604 6.77 -7.92 -5.45
C GLY A 604 5.74 -8.27 -6.54
N VAL A 605 5.08 -7.27 -7.13
CA VAL A 605 4.16 -7.46 -8.26
C VAL A 605 4.86 -8.04 -9.51
N THR A 606 6.08 -7.58 -9.81
CA THR A 606 6.87 -8.06 -10.95
C THR A 606 7.29 -9.51 -10.74
N TRP A 607 7.78 -9.86 -9.54
CA TRP A 607 8.11 -11.24 -9.20
C TRP A 607 6.89 -12.18 -9.26
N LYS A 608 5.72 -11.73 -8.79
CA LYS A 608 4.46 -12.47 -8.89
C LYS A 608 4.07 -12.69 -10.36
N ALA A 609 4.21 -11.67 -11.21
CA ALA A 609 3.92 -11.78 -12.64
C ALA A 609 4.90 -12.70 -13.38
N TYR A 610 6.18 -12.69 -13.02
CA TYR A 610 7.22 -13.60 -13.52
C TYR A 610 6.91 -15.05 -13.16
N THR A 611 6.66 -15.34 -11.88
CA THR A 611 6.39 -16.70 -11.38
C THR A 611 5.02 -17.28 -11.79
N THR A 612 4.06 -16.44 -12.15
CA THR A 612 2.71 -16.87 -12.58
C THR A 612 2.42 -16.54 -14.05
N ILE A 613 3.47 -16.40 -14.86
CA ILE A 613 3.35 -15.95 -16.24
C ILE A 613 2.41 -16.86 -17.06
N LYS A 614 1.49 -16.24 -17.79
CA LYS A 614 0.75 -16.89 -18.87
C LYS A 614 0.98 -16.03 -20.10
N PHE A 615 1.89 -16.44 -20.98
CA PHE A 615 2.44 -15.56 -22.01
C PHE A 615 1.35 -14.93 -22.91
N SER A 616 0.28 -15.67 -23.19
CA SER A 616 -0.91 -15.19 -23.92
C SER A 616 -1.56 -13.94 -23.31
N LYS A 617 -1.41 -13.67 -22.01
CA LYS A 617 -1.87 -12.44 -21.33
C LYS A 617 -1.05 -11.19 -21.70
N TYR A 618 0.15 -11.36 -22.25
CA TYR A 618 1.04 -10.28 -22.71
C TYR A 618 1.01 -10.11 -24.24
N LEU A 619 0.29 -10.98 -24.95
CA LEU A 619 0.13 -10.93 -26.40
C LEU A 619 -1.15 -10.20 -26.82
N SER A 620 -1.05 -9.44 -27.91
CA SER A 620 -2.22 -8.86 -28.59
C SER A 620 -3.17 -9.97 -29.06
N PRO A 621 -4.49 -9.68 -29.23
CA PRO A 621 -5.44 -10.66 -29.76
C PRO A 621 -5.07 -11.25 -31.13
N SER A 622 -4.32 -10.49 -31.96
CA SER A 622 -3.78 -10.94 -33.24
C SER A 622 -2.63 -11.95 -33.09
N ASP A 623 -1.71 -11.72 -32.15
CA ASP A 623 -0.49 -12.52 -32.01
C ASP A 623 -0.74 -13.85 -31.30
N ARG A 624 -1.80 -13.94 -30.47
CA ARG A 624 -2.27 -15.21 -29.86
C ARG A 624 -2.59 -16.33 -30.85
N ARG A 625 -2.73 -16.02 -32.14
CA ARG A 625 -3.01 -16.99 -33.22
C ARG A 625 -1.77 -17.53 -33.94
N ARG A 626 -0.57 -17.05 -33.59
CA ARG A 626 0.70 -17.44 -34.23
C ARG A 626 1.61 -18.12 -33.20
N LYS A 627 2.63 -18.86 -33.66
CA LYS A 627 3.72 -19.30 -32.76
C LYS A 627 4.41 -18.01 -32.25
N PRO A 628 4.43 -17.75 -30.94
CA PRO A 628 4.92 -16.46 -30.45
C PRO A 628 6.42 -16.29 -30.64
N ASN A 629 6.84 -15.04 -30.76
CA ASN A 629 8.24 -14.61 -30.76
C ASN A 629 8.39 -13.35 -29.88
N ARG A 630 9.62 -12.84 -29.70
CA ARG A 630 9.87 -11.62 -28.92
C ARG A 630 9.09 -10.40 -29.44
N ASP A 631 9.00 -10.23 -30.76
CA ASP A 631 8.26 -9.12 -31.39
C ASP A 631 6.76 -9.14 -31.07
N SER A 632 6.21 -10.29 -30.67
CA SER A 632 4.81 -10.44 -30.27
C SER A 632 4.49 -9.66 -28.98
N LEU A 633 5.52 -9.19 -28.24
CA LEU A 633 5.37 -8.31 -27.07
C LEU A 633 5.32 -6.81 -27.43
N ASN A 634 5.48 -6.41 -28.70
CA ASN A 634 5.52 -4.99 -29.07
C ASN A 634 4.27 -4.19 -28.65
N GLY A 635 3.08 -4.81 -28.67
CA GLY A 635 1.85 -4.18 -28.17
C GLY A 635 1.84 -3.98 -26.64
N PHE A 636 2.39 -4.95 -25.89
CA PHE A 636 2.57 -4.82 -24.44
C PHE A 636 3.61 -3.73 -24.12
N LYS A 637 4.75 -3.74 -24.82
CA LYS A 637 5.82 -2.73 -24.70
C LYS A 637 5.28 -1.32 -24.93
N GLN A 638 4.58 -1.08 -26.04
CA GLN A 638 3.96 0.21 -26.31
C GLN A 638 3.03 0.64 -25.16
N ARG A 639 2.16 -0.26 -24.69
CA ARG A 639 1.21 0.08 -23.62
C ARG A 639 1.87 0.30 -22.26
N ALA A 640 3.01 -0.35 -22.01
CA ALA A 640 3.85 -0.11 -20.84
C ALA A 640 4.56 1.26 -20.91
N SER A 641 5.06 1.66 -22.09
CA SER A 641 5.64 3.00 -22.30
C SER A 641 4.61 4.14 -22.11
N GLU A 642 3.33 3.85 -22.30
CA GLU A 642 2.23 4.78 -22.03
C GLU A 642 1.78 4.80 -20.55
N HIS A 643 2.42 4.05 -19.64
CA HIS A 643 1.97 3.88 -18.26
C HIS A 643 2.31 5.09 -17.35
N PRO A 644 1.40 5.52 -16.44
CA PRO A 644 1.58 6.68 -15.55
C PRO A 644 2.89 6.77 -14.74
N MET A 645 3.60 5.67 -14.50
CA MET A 645 4.92 5.67 -13.86
C MET A 645 5.99 6.46 -14.64
N LEU A 646 5.79 6.62 -15.95
CA LEU A 646 6.75 7.29 -16.86
C LEU A 646 6.34 8.71 -17.26
N HIS A 647 5.16 9.19 -16.83
CA HIS A 647 4.66 10.52 -17.17
C HIS A 647 5.03 11.53 -16.09
N PHE A 648 5.95 12.45 -16.43
CA PHE A 648 6.40 13.51 -15.54
C PHE A 648 5.22 14.34 -14.96
N GLY A 649 5.21 14.53 -13.64
CA GLY A 649 4.14 15.24 -12.92
C GLY A 649 2.91 14.40 -12.57
N ALA A 650 2.90 13.09 -12.86
CA ALA A 650 1.92 12.16 -12.30
C ALA A 650 2.38 11.67 -10.91
N GLU A 651 1.46 11.53 -9.95
CA GLU A 651 1.76 11.04 -8.59
C GLU A 651 2.49 9.67 -8.60
N MET A 652 2.20 8.80 -9.57
CA MET A 652 2.88 7.52 -9.75
C MET A 652 4.34 7.65 -10.22
N HIS A 653 4.67 8.70 -10.96
CA HIS A 653 6.03 8.98 -11.42
C HIS A 653 6.92 9.42 -10.25
N ASP A 654 6.43 10.32 -9.40
CA ASP A 654 7.19 10.80 -8.23
C ASP A 654 7.51 9.67 -7.23
N VAL A 655 6.58 8.72 -7.06
CA VAL A 655 6.80 7.49 -6.27
C VAL A 655 7.81 6.59 -6.97
N TRP A 656 7.73 6.43 -8.30
CA TRP A 656 8.65 5.60 -9.08
C TRP A 656 10.09 6.11 -9.05
N GLU A 657 10.32 7.41 -9.21
CA GLU A 657 11.66 8.01 -9.13
C GLU A 657 12.30 7.82 -7.74
N ARG A 658 11.50 7.81 -6.67
CA ARG A 658 11.99 7.52 -5.31
C ARG A 658 12.40 6.06 -5.11
N ILE A 659 11.63 5.11 -5.65
CA ILE A 659 12.02 3.69 -5.66
C ILE A 659 13.39 3.55 -6.35
N LYS A 660 13.57 4.18 -7.51
CA LYS A 660 14.86 4.16 -8.23
C LYS A 660 16.02 4.81 -7.46
N ALA A 661 15.78 5.93 -6.79
CA ALA A 661 16.79 6.59 -5.96
C ALA A 661 17.24 5.71 -4.78
N LEU A 662 16.31 4.96 -4.16
CA LEU A 662 16.62 4.07 -3.05
C LEU A 662 17.49 2.89 -3.48
N SER A 663 17.11 2.20 -4.55
CA SER A 663 17.79 1.00 -5.05
C SER A 663 19.15 1.27 -5.70
N SER A 664 19.36 2.46 -6.24
CA SER A 664 20.67 2.89 -6.78
C SER A 664 21.69 3.31 -5.71
N GLY A 665 21.32 3.24 -4.43
CA GLY A 665 22.20 3.66 -3.32
C GLY A 665 22.35 5.18 -3.19
N GLY A 666 21.57 5.96 -3.94
CA GLY A 666 21.54 7.41 -3.80
C GLY A 666 21.09 7.84 -2.41
N ALA A 667 21.73 8.87 -1.87
CA ALA A 667 21.21 9.55 -0.70
C ALA A 667 19.84 10.17 -1.05
N LEU A 668 18.81 9.85 -0.26
CA LEU A 668 17.53 10.53 -0.34
C LEU A 668 17.76 12.03 -0.18
N SER A 669 17.52 12.80 -1.26
CA SER A 669 17.46 14.26 -1.21
C SER A 669 16.55 14.69 -0.06
N THR A 670 16.85 15.79 0.61
CA THR A 670 16.01 16.35 1.69
C THR A 670 14.56 16.57 1.25
N SER A 671 14.31 16.75 -0.06
CA SER A 671 12.97 16.85 -0.66
C SER A 671 12.20 15.50 -0.74
N SER A 672 12.89 14.36 -0.61
CA SER A 672 12.32 13.02 -0.83
C SER A 672 11.89 12.25 0.44
N ARG A 673 12.08 12.84 1.63
CA ARG A 673 11.80 12.20 2.94
C ARG A 673 10.32 12.14 3.35
N VAL A 674 9.40 12.65 2.54
CA VAL A 674 7.97 12.76 2.89
C VAL A 674 7.07 12.00 1.94
N LEU A 675 6.51 10.89 2.43
CA LEU A 675 5.49 10.06 1.78
C LEU A 675 4.15 10.16 2.48
N ARG A 676 3.62 11.38 2.57
CA ARG A 676 2.18 11.58 2.78
C ARG A 676 1.70 12.64 1.78
N SER A 677 0.39 12.82 1.69
CA SER A 677 -0.29 13.59 0.64
C SER A 677 0.26 15.03 0.45
N PRO A 678 -0.07 15.75 -0.64
CA PRO A 678 0.45 17.10 -0.92
C PRO A 678 0.33 18.09 0.26
N GLU A 679 -0.59 17.85 1.18
CA GLU A 679 -0.82 18.59 2.41
C GLU A 679 0.29 18.39 3.47
N TYR A 680 0.93 17.21 3.52
CA TYR A 680 2.08 16.92 4.38
C TYR A 680 3.41 17.47 3.85
N ALA A 681 3.58 17.55 2.54
CA ALA A 681 4.72 18.27 1.95
C ALA A 681 4.78 19.72 2.45
N ASN A 682 3.61 20.33 2.68
CA ASN A 682 3.49 21.67 3.26
C ASN A 682 3.84 21.74 4.76
N ILE A 683 3.74 20.64 5.52
CA ILE A 683 4.31 20.57 6.87
C ILE A 683 5.84 20.61 6.78
N HIS A 684 6.44 19.77 5.93
CA HIS A 684 7.91 19.69 5.77
C HIS A 684 8.50 21.03 5.35
N VAL A 685 7.92 21.67 4.32
CA VAL A 685 8.33 23.02 3.87
C VAL A 685 8.26 24.06 4.99
N LEU A 686 7.27 23.97 5.89
CA LEU A 686 7.13 24.88 7.04
C LEU A 686 8.15 24.57 8.15
N LEU A 687 8.42 23.30 8.43
CA LEU A 687 9.41 22.83 9.41
C LEU A 687 10.84 23.15 8.96
N ASP A 688 11.19 22.87 7.70
CA ASP A 688 12.50 23.17 7.11
C ASP A 688 12.79 24.67 7.09
N ALA A 689 11.81 25.49 6.68
CA ALA A 689 11.93 26.95 6.75
C ALA A 689 12.16 27.42 8.20
N GLY A 690 11.52 26.77 9.17
CA GLY A 690 11.74 26.97 10.59
C GLY A 690 13.16 26.60 11.04
N LEU A 691 13.65 25.41 10.67
CA LEU A 691 14.98 24.92 11.03
C LEU A 691 16.07 25.85 10.46
N GLN A 692 15.95 26.23 9.19
CA GLN A 692 16.86 27.18 8.55
C GLN A 692 16.83 28.55 9.22
N TYR A 693 15.66 29.03 9.65
CA TYR A 693 15.51 30.28 10.39
C TYR A 693 16.21 30.24 11.75
N ILE A 694 16.00 29.20 12.56
CA ILE A 694 16.62 29.12 13.90
C ILE A 694 18.13 28.84 13.86
N ARG A 695 18.62 28.18 12.81
CA ARG A 695 20.05 27.92 12.57
C ARG A 695 20.83 29.16 12.07
N GLY A 696 20.16 30.30 11.86
CA GLY A 696 20.81 31.54 11.43
C GLY A 696 21.31 31.51 9.99
N GLY A 697 20.78 30.62 9.14
CA GLY A 697 21.16 30.56 7.72
C GLY A 697 20.84 31.89 7.03
N GLY A 698 21.87 32.59 6.55
CA GLY A 698 21.74 33.89 5.89
C GLY A 698 20.96 33.82 4.55
N ASN A 699 20.87 34.94 3.83
CA ASN A 699 20.26 34.97 2.49
C ASN A 699 21.16 34.36 1.38
N GLY A 700 22.00 33.39 1.74
CA GLY A 700 22.73 32.58 0.76
C GLY A 700 21.76 31.72 -0.04
N ALA A 701 22.02 31.59 -1.35
CA ALA A 701 21.16 30.84 -2.26
C ALA A 701 21.05 29.38 -1.82
N CYS A 702 19.86 28.98 -1.38
CA CYS A 702 19.49 27.59 -1.23
C CYS A 702 19.23 27.03 -2.63
N ASN A 703 20.07 26.09 -3.07
CA ASN A 703 19.75 25.24 -4.21
C ASN A 703 18.59 24.31 -3.81
N GLY A 704 17.36 24.73 -4.08
CA GLY A 704 16.15 23.95 -3.85
C GLY A 704 15.05 24.71 -3.12
N ASP A 705 13.90 24.81 -3.78
CA ASP A 705 12.58 25.21 -3.28
C ASP A 705 12.36 26.69 -2.88
N GLU A 706 11.86 27.46 -3.86
CA GLU A 706 11.42 28.85 -3.73
C GLU A 706 10.39 29.06 -2.60
N LYS A 707 9.56 28.05 -2.28
CA LYS A 707 8.56 28.14 -1.21
C LYS A 707 9.21 28.27 0.17
N VAL A 708 10.29 27.55 0.43
CA VAL A 708 11.04 27.59 1.70
C VAL A 708 11.62 28.99 1.91
N ALA A 709 12.24 29.56 0.87
CA ALA A 709 12.78 30.92 0.90
C ALA A 709 11.69 31.98 1.17
N ARG A 710 10.53 31.88 0.52
CA ARG A 710 9.38 32.78 0.71
C ARG A 710 8.85 32.72 2.15
N ILE A 711 8.71 31.53 2.71
CA ILE A 711 8.22 31.34 4.09
C ILE A 711 9.23 31.86 5.10
N ARG A 712 10.53 31.60 4.93
CA ARG A 712 11.61 32.11 5.80
C ARG A 712 11.64 33.65 5.81
N SER A 713 11.43 34.30 4.67
CA SER A 713 11.30 35.77 4.58
C SER A 713 10.11 36.30 5.40
N GLU A 714 8.95 35.67 5.30
CA GLU A 714 7.78 36.02 6.10
C GLU A 714 7.95 35.67 7.60
N MET A 715 8.66 34.60 7.95
CA MET A 715 9.06 34.29 9.34
C MET A 715 9.90 35.42 9.94
N ALA A 716 10.90 35.93 9.23
CA ALA A 716 11.72 37.06 9.70
C ALA A 716 10.88 38.33 9.93
N ARG A 717 9.81 38.52 9.16
CA ARG A 717 8.89 39.66 9.30
C ARG A 717 7.88 39.48 10.44
N LYS A 718 7.44 38.25 10.71
CA LYS A 718 6.36 37.92 11.66
C LYS A 718 6.61 36.59 12.39
N PRO A 719 7.67 36.48 13.21
CA PRO A 719 8.10 35.20 13.79
C PRO A 719 6.99 34.56 14.63
N ASN A 720 6.38 35.33 15.56
CA ASN A 720 5.26 34.89 16.39
C ASN A 720 4.04 34.37 15.60
N ALA A 721 3.84 34.83 14.35
CA ALA A 721 2.69 34.43 13.54
C ALA A 721 2.96 33.17 12.71
N ILE A 722 4.21 32.88 12.34
CA ILE A 722 4.56 31.92 11.28
C ILE A 722 5.48 30.79 11.76
N LEU A 723 6.42 31.06 12.68
CA LEU A 723 7.38 30.07 13.16
C LEU A 723 6.65 28.86 13.82
N PRO A 724 6.85 27.62 13.33
CA PRO A 724 6.22 26.42 13.89
C PRO A 724 6.80 25.99 15.24
N PHE A 725 7.94 26.55 15.65
CA PHE A 725 8.62 26.19 16.90
C PHE A 725 8.25 27.17 17.98
N ARG A 726 7.32 26.76 18.85
CA ARG A 726 6.69 27.61 19.87
C ARG A 726 7.73 28.32 20.75
N GLU A 727 8.61 27.55 21.38
CA GLU A 727 9.60 28.06 22.34
C GLU A 727 10.80 28.77 21.68
N LYS A 728 10.89 28.77 20.34
CA LYS A 728 11.91 29.51 19.60
C LYS A 728 11.43 30.89 19.12
N ALA A 729 10.16 31.25 19.35
CA ALA A 729 9.63 32.58 19.06
C ALA A 729 10.17 33.62 20.05
N ASP A 730 10.40 34.85 19.59
CA ASP A 730 11.10 35.88 20.37
C ASP A 730 10.31 36.31 21.63
N ASP A 731 8.99 36.47 21.53
CA ASP A 731 8.12 36.74 22.68
C ASP A 731 8.20 35.60 23.72
N ARG A 732 8.32 34.33 23.30
CA ARG A 732 8.48 33.20 24.23
C ARG A 732 9.82 33.26 24.95
N ARG A 733 10.92 33.40 24.20
CA ARG A 733 12.28 33.53 24.75
C ARG A 733 12.38 34.66 25.79
N ARG A 734 11.69 35.79 25.55
CA ARG A 734 11.64 36.90 26.51
C ARG A 734 10.86 36.57 27.79
N LEU A 735 9.77 35.83 27.68
CA LEU A 735 8.93 35.45 28.82
C LEU A 735 9.53 34.33 29.67
N THR A 736 10.32 33.44 29.08
CA THR A 736 11.01 32.33 29.77
C THR A 736 12.45 32.65 30.16
N GLY A 737 12.94 33.86 29.86
CA GLY A 737 14.25 34.32 30.30
C GLY A 737 14.30 34.62 31.80
N GLU A 738 15.49 34.93 32.32
CA GLU A 738 15.72 35.18 33.76
C GLU A 738 14.87 36.34 34.31
N ASP A 739 14.66 37.40 33.51
CA ASP A 739 13.81 38.56 33.83
C ASP A 739 12.31 38.36 33.45
N GLY A 740 11.92 37.12 33.14
CA GLY A 740 10.59 36.75 32.67
C GLY A 740 9.64 36.32 33.81
N PRO A 741 8.31 36.43 33.63
CA PRO A 741 7.34 36.05 34.65
C PRO A 741 7.29 34.53 34.94
N PHE A 742 7.90 33.72 34.06
CA PHE A 742 8.04 32.28 34.26
C PHE A 742 9.34 31.87 34.97
N ALA A 743 10.22 32.82 35.30
CA ALA A 743 11.48 32.54 35.99
C ALA A 743 11.25 32.04 37.44
N PRO A 744 12.06 31.08 37.95
CA PRO A 744 11.78 30.38 39.21
C PRO A 744 11.58 31.27 40.45
N GLN A 745 12.21 32.44 40.46
CA GLN A 745 12.21 33.38 41.58
C GLN A 745 10.94 34.25 41.68
N VAL A 746 10.14 34.36 40.61
CA VAL A 746 8.88 35.14 40.59
C VAL A 746 7.65 34.30 40.24
N SER A 747 7.79 33.19 39.54
CA SER A 747 6.67 32.50 38.89
C SER A 747 5.63 31.88 39.84
N LYS A 748 5.96 31.74 41.14
CA LYS A 748 5.07 31.29 42.21
C LYS A 748 4.43 32.41 43.03
N THR A 749 4.72 33.68 42.73
CA THR A 749 4.17 34.83 43.47
C THR A 749 2.98 35.44 42.73
N LYS A 750 2.22 36.34 43.38
CA LYS A 750 1.12 37.06 42.72
C LYS A 750 1.63 38.02 41.64
N GLU A 751 2.82 38.58 41.80
CA GLU A 751 3.49 39.44 40.82
C GLU A 751 3.84 38.64 39.56
N GLY A 752 4.33 37.40 39.74
CA GLY A 752 4.49 36.43 38.66
C GLY A 752 3.18 36.12 37.95
N LEU A 753 2.15 35.67 38.69
CA LEU A 753 0.82 35.35 38.16
C LEU A 753 0.21 36.52 37.37
N PHE A 754 0.19 37.71 37.96
CA PHE A 754 -0.26 38.94 37.32
C PHE A 754 0.48 39.19 36.01
N SER A 755 1.81 39.11 36.04
CA SER A 755 2.66 39.36 34.89
C SER A 755 2.46 38.32 33.78
N MET A 756 2.29 37.03 34.11
CA MET A 756 1.92 35.98 33.14
C MET A 756 0.61 36.33 32.42
N VAL A 757 -0.44 36.66 33.19
CA VAL A 757 -1.76 36.99 32.65
C VAL A 757 -1.72 38.27 31.81
N VAL A 758 -1.06 39.34 32.26
CA VAL A 758 -0.85 40.56 31.47
C VAL A 758 -0.15 40.26 30.16
N CYS A 759 0.91 39.43 30.19
CA CYS A 759 1.66 39.08 29.00
C CYS A 759 0.81 38.32 27.97
N ARG A 760 0.00 37.34 28.37
CA ARG A 760 -0.87 36.60 27.44
C ARG A 760 -2.13 37.37 27.05
N ALA A 761 -2.84 37.94 28.01
CA ALA A 761 -4.13 38.57 27.80
C ALA A 761 -4.08 40.00 27.27
N ILE A 762 -2.98 40.74 27.45
CA ILE A 762 -2.85 42.14 26.99
C ILE A 762 -1.70 42.28 26.00
N THR A 763 -0.45 42.08 26.43
CA THR A 763 0.73 42.58 25.70
C THR A 763 1.32 41.63 24.65
N TRP A 764 0.80 40.39 24.51
CA TRP A 764 1.25 39.42 23.52
C TRP A 764 1.33 39.97 22.08
N ASP A 765 2.47 39.77 21.40
CA ASP A 765 2.76 40.22 20.04
C ASP A 765 2.67 41.76 19.83
N THR A 766 2.98 42.54 20.87
CA THR A 766 3.10 44.01 20.82
C THR A 766 4.55 44.50 20.94
N ASP A 767 4.83 45.71 20.47
CA ASP A 767 6.15 46.34 20.62
C ASP A 767 6.48 46.69 22.08
N PHE A 768 5.48 46.99 22.92
CA PHE A 768 5.68 47.14 24.36
C PHE A 768 6.28 45.84 24.94
N ALA A 769 5.64 44.67 24.71
CA ALA A 769 6.15 43.39 25.21
C ALA A 769 7.53 42.99 24.70
N ARG A 770 8.07 43.63 23.65
CA ARG A 770 9.45 43.42 23.19
C ARG A 770 10.46 44.34 23.87
N ARG A 771 10.04 45.51 24.38
CA ARG A 771 10.92 46.58 24.87
C ARG A 771 10.89 46.84 26.39
N SER A 772 9.89 46.37 27.16
CA SER A 772 9.42 47.06 28.40
C SER A 772 9.52 46.33 29.77
N LYS A 773 10.62 45.61 30.10
CA LYS A 773 10.61 44.51 31.13
C LYS A 773 9.43 43.52 30.96
N GLN A 774 9.31 42.45 31.75
CA GLN A 774 8.19 41.48 31.67
C GLN A 774 7.59 41.07 33.02
N VAL A 775 8.17 41.50 34.13
CA VAL A 775 7.64 41.33 35.49
C VAL A 775 7.22 42.70 36.01
N PHE A 776 6.04 42.76 36.61
CA PHE A 776 5.44 43.97 37.17
C PHE A 776 5.01 43.70 38.61
N ASP A 777 5.50 44.51 39.55
CA ASP A 777 5.31 44.27 40.99
C ASP A 777 3.93 44.74 41.50
N SER A 778 3.16 45.42 40.64
CA SER A 778 1.82 45.96 40.89
C SER A 778 1.18 46.51 39.61
N TYR A 779 -0.11 46.81 39.64
CA TYR A 779 -0.77 47.58 38.58
C TYR A 779 -0.12 48.97 38.38
N GLU A 780 0.23 49.65 39.47
CA GLU A 780 0.92 50.95 39.44
C GLU A 780 2.29 50.86 38.76
N ASP A 781 2.99 49.73 38.91
CA ASP A 781 4.26 49.48 38.25
C ASP A 781 4.13 49.28 36.74
N LEU A 782 3.10 48.55 36.31
CA LEU A 782 2.74 48.42 34.90
C LEU A 782 2.36 49.78 34.27
N GLU A 783 1.59 50.62 34.96
CA GLU A 783 1.23 51.96 34.47
C GLU A 783 2.42 52.95 34.49
N ARG A 784 3.37 52.83 35.43
CA ARG A 784 4.65 53.57 35.36
C ARG A 784 5.43 53.19 34.10
N GLU A 785 5.55 51.90 33.79
CA GLU A 785 6.26 51.44 32.59
C GLU A 785 5.51 51.83 31.31
N ARG A 786 4.16 51.78 31.30
CA ARG A 786 3.32 52.32 30.21
C ARG A 786 3.59 53.81 29.97
N THR A 787 3.68 54.59 31.04
CA THR A 787 3.93 56.04 31.00
C THR A 787 5.34 56.36 30.49
N LYS A 788 6.35 55.64 30.97
CA LYS A 788 7.73 55.70 30.48
C LYS A 788 7.81 55.38 28.99
N HIS A 789 7.09 54.35 28.52
CA HIS A 789 7.04 54.03 27.09
C HIS A 789 6.31 55.10 26.26
N LYS A 790 5.25 55.73 26.77
CA LYS A 790 4.62 56.90 26.12
C LYS A 790 5.58 58.09 25.99
N ALA A 791 6.47 58.29 26.96
CA ALA A 791 7.48 59.34 26.91
C ALA A 791 8.65 59.03 25.95
N LEU A 792 9.12 57.77 25.93
CA LEU A 792 10.25 57.34 25.09
C LEU A 792 9.86 57.10 23.61
N HIS A 793 8.62 56.68 23.35
CA HIS A 793 8.15 56.30 22.02
C HIS A 793 6.78 56.90 21.69
N PRO A 794 6.60 58.25 21.75
CA PRO A 794 5.28 58.88 21.67
C PRO A 794 4.51 58.50 20.39
N LYS A 795 5.18 58.50 19.23
CA LYS A 795 4.56 58.15 17.94
C LYS A 795 4.09 56.69 17.85
N ASP A 796 4.82 55.76 18.45
CA ASP A 796 4.43 54.35 18.48
C ASP A 796 3.29 54.15 19.49
N ALA A 797 3.42 54.77 20.68
CA ALA A 797 2.54 54.63 21.83
C ALA A 797 1.18 55.36 21.69
N GLU A 798 0.99 56.20 20.68
CA GLU A 798 -0.33 56.70 20.25
C GLU A 798 -1.24 55.57 19.76
N GLN A 799 -0.68 54.47 19.24
CA GLN A 799 -1.46 53.33 18.74
C GLN A 799 -1.81 52.36 19.86
N GLU A 800 -3.09 52.02 20.01
CA GLU A 800 -3.54 51.02 21.00
C GLU A 800 -2.80 49.67 20.85
N SER A 801 -2.51 49.27 19.60
CA SER A 801 -1.76 48.06 19.25
C SER A 801 -0.32 48.01 19.76
N TYR A 802 0.27 49.14 20.15
CA TYR A 802 1.59 49.18 20.80
C TYR A 802 1.55 48.52 22.18
N PHE A 803 0.44 48.68 22.90
CA PHE A 803 0.25 48.14 24.25
C PHE A 803 -0.64 46.89 24.28
N CYS A 804 -1.66 46.80 23.40
CA CYS A 804 -2.63 45.71 23.38
C CYS A 804 -3.11 45.40 21.96
N LYS A 805 -2.68 44.25 21.42
CA LYS A 805 -3.02 43.83 20.05
C LYS A 805 -4.27 42.97 20.03
N LYS A 806 -5.42 43.57 19.73
CA LYS A 806 -6.75 42.92 19.70
C LYS A 806 -6.83 41.68 18.79
N ASN A 807 -5.97 41.56 17.77
CA ASN A 807 -5.93 40.42 16.85
C ASN A 807 -4.68 39.52 16.99
N ALA A 808 -4.00 39.55 18.14
CA ALA A 808 -2.81 38.74 18.43
C ALA A 808 -2.99 37.24 18.09
N TYR A 809 -4.15 36.66 18.44
CA TYR A 809 -4.51 35.27 18.16
C TYR A 809 -5.31 35.09 16.86
N GLY A 810 -5.22 36.04 15.92
CA GLY A 810 -5.86 36.01 14.61
C GLY A 810 -7.22 36.70 14.56
N GLY A 811 -8.17 36.26 15.38
CA GLY A 811 -9.48 36.93 15.52
C GLY A 811 -9.40 38.19 16.38
N THR A 812 -10.21 39.21 16.06
CA THR A 812 -10.28 40.47 16.83
C THR A 812 -11.11 40.27 18.11
N ALA A 813 -10.43 40.27 19.27
CA ALA A 813 -11.06 40.26 20.59
C ALA A 813 -11.32 41.70 21.06
N PHE A 814 -12.54 42.20 20.90
CA PHE A 814 -12.89 43.59 21.25
C PHE A 814 -12.80 43.90 22.75
N GLY A 815 -13.03 42.92 23.63
CA GLY A 815 -12.87 43.06 25.08
C GLY A 815 -11.41 43.10 25.55
N ARG A 816 -10.45 42.74 24.69
CA ARG A 816 -9.02 42.78 24.98
C ARG A 816 -8.53 44.23 24.95
N LYS A 817 -8.25 44.80 26.13
CA LYS A 817 -7.76 46.18 26.31
C LYS A 817 -6.78 46.25 27.48
N PHE A 818 -5.93 47.27 27.50
CA PHE A 818 -4.91 47.42 28.53
C PHE A 818 -5.51 47.66 29.92
N GLU A 819 -6.66 48.34 29.96
CA GLU A 819 -7.36 48.75 31.17
C GLU A 819 -7.89 47.56 31.99
N ASN A 820 -7.97 46.36 31.42
CA ASN A 820 -8.29 45.14 32.16
C ASN A 820 -7.17 44.76 33.17
N ALA A 821 -5.95 45.29 33.02
CA ALA A 821 -4.82 44.95 33.89
C ALA A 821 -5.10 45.25 35.36
N LYS A 822 -5.86 46.31 35.68
CA LYS A 822 -6.22 46.58 37.09
C LYS A 822 -7.03 45.42 37.69
N GLU A 823 -8.06 44.98 36.97
CA GLU A 823 -8.91 43.86 37.41
C GLU A 823 -8.12 42.54 37.49
N TYR A 824 -7.05 42.38 36.69
CA TYR A 824 -6.15 41.22 36.80
C TYR A 824 -5.23 41.29 38.04
N TRP A 825 -4.81 42.48 38.45
CA TRP A 825 -4.04 42.67 39.67
C TRP A 825 -4.89 42.38 40.91
N ASP A 826 -6.11 42.92 40.94
CA ASP A 826 -7.10 42.63 41.99
C ASP A 826 -7.36 41.11 42.06
N SER A 827 -7.59 40.45 40.92
CA SER A 827 -7.76 38.98 40.85
C SER A 827 -6.50 38.19 41.26
N ALA A 828 -5.30 38.70 41.00
CA ALA A 828 -4.05 38.02 41.37
C ALA A 828 -3.76 38.13 42.90
N ILE A 829 -4.26 39.17 43.56
CA ILE A 829 -4.28 39.27 45.02
C ILE A 829 -5.26 38.24 45.61
N ASP A 830 -6.50 38.22 45.13
CA ASP A 830 -7.55 37.33 45.63
C ASP A 830 -7.21 35.83 45.45
N LEU A 831 -6.37 35.52 44.45
CA LEU A 831 -5.94 34.15 44.11
C LEU A 831 -4.52 33.80 44.58
N GLU A 832 -3.84 34.67 45.34
CA GLU A 832 -2.43 34.46 45.71
C GLU A 832 -2.20 33.14 46.46
N GLU A 833 -3.05 32.83 47.44
CA GLU A 833 -2.91 31.61 48.26
C GLU A 833 -3.17 30.34 47.43
N GLU A 834 -4.21 30.33 46.60
CA GLU A 834 -4.56 29.19 45.75
C GLU A 834 -3.50 28.95 44.66
N TRP A 835 -2.96 30.01 44.04
CA TRP A 835 -1.87 29.90 43.08
C TRP A 835 -0.59 29.37 43.74
N ARG A 836 -0.27 29.87 44.93
CA ARG A 836 0.88 29.41 45.70
C ARG A 836 0.73 27.95 46.11
N GLU A 837 -0.46 27.54 46.55
CA GLU A 837 -0.75 26.13 46.85
C GLU A 837 -0.56 25.26 45.60
N LEU A 838 -1.24 25.59 44.50
CA LEU A 838 -1.21 24.86 43.22
C LEU A 838 0.20 24.64 42.67
N THR A 839 1.07 25.65 42.82
CA THR A 839 2.46 25.66 42.30
C THR A 839 3.52 25.22 43.32
N SER A 840 3.18 25.05 44.60
CA SER A 840 4.11 24.62 45.66
C SER A 840 3.90 23.19 46.13
N ARG A 841 2.93 22.46 45.57
CA ARG A 841 2.71 21.04 45.87
C ARG A 841 3.96 20.20 45.51
N GLU A 842 4.32 19.28 46.40
CA GLU A 842 5.42 18.31 46.21
C GLU A 842 5.21 17.45 44.96
N LYS A 843 3.95 17.07 44.70
CA LYS A 843 3.50 16.54 43.41
C LYS A 843 2.83 17.65 42.61
N ARG A 844 3.39 17.99 41.44
CA ARG A 844 2.85 19.00 40.51
C ARG A 844 1.37 18.72 40.19
N CYS A 845 0.58 19.79 40.07
CA CYS A 845 -0.82 19.73 39.66
C CYS A 845 -0.99 19.19 38.23
N ALA A 846 -2.15 18.60 37.93
CA ALA A 846 -2.46 18.12 36.58
C ALA A 846 -2.56 19.30 35.58
N PHE A 847 -2.29 19.04 34.30
CA PHE A 847 -2.37 20.10 33.29
C PHE A 847 -3.79 20.69 33.19
N THR A 848 -4.80 19.82 33.14
CA THR A 848 -6.22 20.18 33.25
C THR A 848 -6.58 20.97 34.51
N GLU A 849 -5.95 20.67 35.66
CA GLU A 849 -6.14 21.44 36.91
C GLU A 849 -5.61 22.88 36.74
N CYS A 850 -4.45 23.04 36.10
CA CYS A 850 -3.88 24.36 35.78
C CYS A 850 -4.73 25.15 34.76
N VAL A 851 -5.28 24.50 33.73
CA VAL A 851 -6.25 25.14 32.81
C VAL A 851 -7.49 25.61 33.56
N ASN A 852 -8.02 24.76 34.45
CA ASN A 852 -9.22 25.05 35.25
C ASN A 852 -8.98 26.15 36.29
N PHE A 853 -7.76 26.35 36.79
CA PHE A 853 -7.41 27.50 37.63
C PHE A 853 -7.63 28.82 36.87
N PHE A 854 -7.10 28.96 35.65
CA PHE A 854 -7.31 30.17 34.85
C PHE A 854 -8.76 30.31 34.37
N ARG A 855 -9.43 29.19 34.08
CA ARG A 855 -10.80 29.16 33.55
C ARG A 855 -11.61 27.96 34.07
N PRO A 856 -12.33 28.12 35.20
CA PRO A 856 -13.13 27.04 35.79
C PRO A 856 -14.21 26.50 34.85
N PRO A 857 -14.49 25.18 34.87
CA PRO A 857 -15.57 24.59 34.08
C PRO A 857 -16.92 25.23 34.38
N GLY A 858 -17.67 25.58 33.33
CA GLY A 858 -18.98 26.22 33.44
C GLY A 858 -18.95 27.75 33.64
N ASP A 859 -17.84 28.33 34.08
CA ASP A 859 -17.71 29.78 34.19
C ASP A 859 -17.39 30.42 32.82
N ARG A 860 -18.29 31.29 32.38
CA ARG A 860 -18.13 32.06 31.13
C ARG A 860 -17.28 33.31 31.31
N ALA A 861 -17.31 33.93 32.49
CA ALA A 861 -16.50 35.10 32.81
C ALA A 861 -15.02 34.72 32.94
N GLY A 862 -14.75 33.60 33.65
CA GLY A 862 -13.40 33.16 34.00
C GLY A 862 -12.81 34.01 35.12
N ARG A 863 -11.72 33.54 35.73
CA ARG A 863 -11.10 34.25 36.87
C ARG A 863 -10.40 35.54 36.48
N PHE A 864 -10.02 35.67 35.21
CA PHE A 864 -9.44 36.88 34.65
C PHE A 864 -10.33 37.36 33.49
N LYS A 865 -10.82 38.60 33.61
CA LYS A 865 -11.76 39.21 32.67
C LYS A 865 -11.29 39.15 31.21
N GLU A 866 -12.14 38.68 30.30
CA GLU A 866 -11.81 38.53 28.87
C GLU A 866 -10.63 37.57 28.56
N LEU A 867 -10.18 36.76 29.55
CA LEU A 867 -9.24 35.66 29.31
C LEU A 867 -9.98 34.48 28.64
N GLY A 868 -10.03 34.52 27.31
CA GLY A 868 -10.69 33.48 26.50
C GLY A 868 -10.04 32.09 26.65
N PRO A 869 -10.77 31.00 26.30
CA PRO A 869 -10.30 29.62 26.46
C PRO A 869 -8.90 29.35 25.89
N LEU A 870 -8.62 29.88 24.69
CA LEU A 870 -7.32 29.74 24.04
C LEU A 870 -6.19 30.41 24.83
N ALA A 871 -6.45 31.56 25.46
CA ALA A 871 -5.44 32.26 26.25
C ALA A 871 -5.17 31.53 27.57
N ALA A 872 -6.20 30.95 28.21
CA ALA A 872 -6.05 30.10 29.39
C ALA A 872 -5.27 28.81 29.09
N TYR A 873 -5.57 28.13 27.97
CA TYR A 873 -4.80 26.97 27.50
C TYR A 873 -3.33 27.34 27.23
N LEU A 874 -3.08 28.44 26.50
CA LEU A 874 -1.71 28.89 26.20
C LEU A 874 -0.93 29.32 27.46
N LEU A 875 -1.61 29.83 28.49
CA LEU A 875 -1.01 30.07 29.82
C LEU A 875 -0.63 28.75 30.50
N ALA A 876 -1.54 27.78 30.57
CA ALA A 876 -1.24 26.47 31.15
C ALA A 876 -0.07 25.76 30.45
N CYS A 877 0.03 25.88 29.11
CA CYS A 877 1.21 25.44 28.36
C CYS A 877 2.51 26.13 28.81
N ASP A 878 2.49 27.44 29.07
CA ASP A 878 3.68 28.16 29.55
C ASP A 878 4.06 27.75 30.97
N VAL A 879 3.08 27.53 31.84
CA VAL A 879 3.24 27.05 33.21
C VAL A 879 3.78 25.61 33.24
N ALA A 880 3.40 24.77 32.27
CA ALA A 880 3.96 23.43 32.06
C ALA A 880 5.44 23.50 31.62
N TYR A 881 5.79 24.36 30.67
CA TYR A 881 7.19 24.59 30.27
C TYR A 881 8.04 25.17 31.41
N ALA A 882 7.46 26.00 32.28
CA ALA A 882 8.10 26.49 33.51
C ALA A 882 8.25 25.42 34.61
N GLY A 883 7.73 24.20 34.40
CA GLY A 883 7.81 23.09 35.34
C GLY A 883 6.92 23.25 36.59
N LEU A 884 5.91 24.12 36.54
CA LEU A 884 5.03 24.43 37.67
C LEU A 884 3.78 23.50 37.73
N CYS A 885 3.37 22.96 36.58
CA CYS A 885 2.36 21.90 36.49
C CYS A 885 2.92 20.69 35.72
N CYS A 886 2.14 19.61 35.65
CA CYS A 886 2.42 18.48 34.76
C CYS A 886 2.38 18.90 33.29
N TYR A 887 3.20 18.24 32.48
CA TYR A 887 3.14 18.36 31.02
C TYR A 887 1.82 17.73 30.52
N PRO A 888 1.11 18.34 29.54
CA PRO A 888 -0.16 17.81 29.07
C PRO A 888 -0.02 16.43 28.43
N SER A 889 -0.96 15.55 28.74
CA SER A 889 -1.17 14.33 27.97
C SER A 889 -1.76 14.64 26.59
N LEU A 890 -1.59 13.69 25.66
CA LEU A 890 -2.14 13.77 24.32
C LEU A 890 -3.67 14.00 24.32
N GLY A 891 -4.42 13.29 25.18
CA GLY A 891 -5.87 13.46 25.33
C GLY A 891 -6.26 14.85 25.85
N GLU A 892 -5.47 15.45 26.75
CA GLU A 892 -5.70 16.83 27.21
C GLU A 892 -5.46 17.86 26.09
N VAL A 893 -4.47 17.65 25.22
CA VAL A 893 -4.29 18.49 24.02
C VAL A 893 -5.41 18.26 23.01
N ALA A 894 -5.85 17.03 22.78
CA ALA A 894 -6.98 16.73 21.90
C ALA A 894 -8.29 17.40 22.38
N GLN A 895 -8.54 17.36 23.70
CA GLN A 895 -9.64 18.08 24.34
C GLN A 895 -9.51 19.61 24.16
N ALA A 896 -8.33 20.19 24.39
CA ALA A 896 -8.10 21.62 24.18
C ALA A 896 -8.26 22.03 22.70
N VAL A 897 -7.86 21.19 21.76
CA VAL A 897 -8.05 21.42 20.31
C VAL A 897 -9.54 21.37 19.93
N TYR A 898 -10.31 20.47 20.54
CA TYR A 898 -11.77 20.37 20.40
C TYR A 898 -12.48 21.63 20.94
N ASP A 899 -12.20 22.00 22.20
CA ASP A 899 -12.88 23.10 22.90
C ASP A 899 -12.59 24.47 22.28
N ASN A 900 -11.38 24.67 21.74
CA ASN A 900 -11.00 25.91 21.09
C ASN A 900 -11.54 26.04 19.64
N ASP A 901 -11.87 24.94 18.94
CA ASP A 901 -12.31 24.88 17.52
C ASP A 901 -11.48 25.80 16.59
N ALA A 902 -10.17 25.84 16.85
CA ALA A 902 -9.25 26.88 16.38
C ALA A 902 -8.29 26.38 15.29
N GLY A 903 -7.10 27.00 15.21
CA GLY A 903 -6.12 26.77 14.14
C GLY A 903 -5.66 25.32 14.03
N ALA A 904 -5.35 24.64 15.14
CA ALA A 904 -4.91 23.25 15.11
C ALA A 904 -5.96 22.30 14.51
N LEU A 905 -7.24 22.45 14.89
CA LEU A 905 -8.33 21.65 14.33
C LEU A 905 -8.54 21.92 12.83
N LYS A 906 -8.32 23.16 12.37
CA LYS A 906 -8.28 23.49 10.94
C LYS A 906 -7.06 22.88 10.23
N GLY A 907 -5.93 22.75 10.91
CA GLY A 907 -4.74 22.04 10.43
C GLY A 907 -5.02 20.56 10.22
N LEU A 908 -5.62 19.88 11.21
CA LEU A 908 -6.03 18.47 11.07
C LEU A 908 -7.07 18.26 9.97
N ARG A 909 -8.06 19.16 9.84
CA ARG A 909 -9.03 19.16 8.73
C ARG A 909 -8.35 19.35 7.37
N TYR A 910 -7.32 20.20 7.29
CA TYR A 910 -6.54 20.41 6.07
C TYR A 910 -5.78 19.15 5.65
N LEU A 911 -5.20 18.43 6.61
CA LEU A 911 -4.49 17.16 6.37
C LEU A 911 -5.42 15.96 6.09
N GLY A 912 -6.75 16.16 6.05
CA GLY A 912 -7.73 15.09 5.87
C GLY A 912 -7.88 14.14 7.07
N LEU A 913 -7.22 14.42 8.20
CA LEU A 913 -7.17 13.54 9.38
C LEU A 913 -8.46 13.55 10.20
N VAL A 914 -9.29 14.58 10.04
CA VAL A 914 -10.60 14.71 10.69
C VAL A 914 -11.62 15.31 9.72
N GLY A 915 -12.90 14.94 9.89
CA GLY A 915 -13.99 15.24 8.94
C GLY A 915 -14.11 16.72 8.51
N SER A 916 -14.51 16.94 7.26
CA SER A 916 -14.49 18.26 6.62
C SER A 916 -15.41 19.29 7.29
N ALA A 917 -15.12 20.58 7.11
CA ALA A 917 -15.81 21.70 7.77
C ALA A 917 -17.32 21.87 7.45
N GLY A 918 -17.90 21.02 6.59
CA GLY A 918 -19.35 20.95 6.33
C GLY A 918 -20.11 19.93 7.17
N GLU A 919 -19.41 19.02 7.87
CA GLU A 919 -20.06 18.12 8.82
C GLU A 919 -20.39 18.86 10.12
N ARG A 920 -21.61 18.66 10.66
CA ARG A 920 -22.03 19.27 11.93
C ARG A 920 -21.03 18.90 13.03
N ARG A 921 -20.74 19.84 13.94
CA ARG A 921 -19.84 19.69 15.13
C ARG A 921 -19.96 18.33 15.85
N ASN A 922 -21.16 17.75 15.88
CA ASN A 922 -21.47 16.46 16.50
C ASN A 922 -20.84 15.21 15.83
N ARG A 923 -20.10 15.33 14.72
CA ARG A 923 -19.40 14.18 14.08
C ARG A 923 -17.91 14.07 14.39
N GLN A 924 -17.24 15.15 14.81
CA GLN A 924 -15.84 15.07 15.21
C GLN A 924 -15.78 14.68 16.70
N THR A 925 -15.10 13.58 16.99
CA THR A 925 -14.92 13.07 18.36
C THR A 925 -13.49 13.36 18.83
N ILE A 926 -13.29 13.47 20.15
CA ILE A 926 -11.96 13.68 20.74
C ILE A 926 -10.96 12.57 20.31
N PRO A 927 -11.34 11.26 20.29
CA PRO A 927 -10.48 10.21 19.73
C PRO A 927 -10.03 10.40 18.27
N ALA A 928 -10.84 11.04 17.42
CA ALA A 928 -10.43 11.32 16.04
C ALA A 928 -9.39 12.46 15.97
N ILE A 929 -9.52 13.46 16.85
CA ILE A 929 -8.52 14.54 17.00
C ILE A 929 -7.23 13.97 17.59
N GLU A 930 -7.34 13.09 18.59
CA GLU A 930 -6.23 12.38 19.22
C GLU A 930 -5.43 11.54 18.21
N ALA A 931 -6.12 10.69 17.42
CA ALA A 931 -5.49 9.93 16.34
C ALA A 931 -4.83 10.84 15.28
N GLY A 932 -5.47 11.97 14.93
CA GLY A 932 -4.88 12.97 14.02
C GLY A 932 -3.62 13.62 14.58
N LEU A 933 -3.57 13.91 15.88
CA LEU A 933 -2.38 14.43 16.55
C LEU A 933 -1.25 13.39 16.61
N GLN A 934 -1.57 12.13 16.92
CA GLN A 934 -0.60 11.01 16.88
C GLN A 934 0.00 10.85 15.49
N GLU A 935 -0.83 10.94 14.44
CA GLU A 935 -0.38 10.73 13.07
C GLU A 935 0.54 11.87 12.58
N VAL A 936 0.34 13.09 13.08
CA VAL A 936 1.27 14.22 12.85
C VAL A 936 2.54 14.08 13.70
N MET A 937 2.45 13.59 14.94
CA MET A 937 3.64 13.28 15.74
C MET A 937 4.51 12.23 15.06
N LYS A 938 3.90 11.11 14.65
CA LYS A 938 4.54 10.02 13.91
C LYS A 938 5.27 10.54 12.69
N PHE A 939 4.60 11.36 11.88
CA PHE A 939 5.21 12.01 10.71
C PHE A 939 6.48 12.82 11.02
N VAL A 940 6.52 13.60 12.11
CA VAL A 940 7.72 14.39 12.47
C VAL A 940 8.81 13.51 13.09
N ILE A 941 8.44 12.45 13.81
CA ILE A 941 9.38 11.47 14.38
C ILE A 941 10.05 10.66 13.26
N GLU A 942 9.32 10.27 12.22
CA GLU A 942 9.84 9.54 11.05
C GLU A 942 10.65 10.45 10.11
N GLY A 943 10.23 11.72 9.93
CA GLY A 943 10.86 12.64 8.97
C GLY A 943 12.14 13.33 9.44
N TYR A 944 12.32 13.54 10.75
CA TYR A 944 13.39 14.38 11.32
C TYR A 944 14.21 13.66 12.38
N SER A 945 15.52 13.91 12.39
CA SER A 945 16.44 13.31 13.36
C SER A 945 16.17 13.75 14.81
N GLU A 946 16.65 12.99 15.79
CA GLU A 946 16.50 13.33 17.21
C GLU A 946 17.05 14.73 17.53
N LYS A 947 18.26 15.05 17.06
CA LYS A 947 18.87 16.38 17.18
C LYS A 947 18.00 17.48 16.55
N GLU A 948 17.38 17.22 15.40
CA GLU A 948 16.46 18.17 14.78
C GLU A 948 15.22 18.40 15.65
N ARG A 949 14.64 17.34 16.22
CA ARG A 949 13.49 17.43 17.13
C ARG A 949 13.84 18.20 18.42
N GLU A 950 15.04 18.04 18.96
CA GLU A 950 15.56 18.86 20.07
C GLU A 950 15.71 20.34 19.67
N GLU A 951 16.28 20.61 18.49
CA GLU A 951 16.40 21.97 17.93
C GLU A 951 15.03 22.63 17.71
N MET A 952 14.00 21.88 17.34
CA MET A 952 12.62 22.38 17.26
C MET A 952 12.02 22.69 18.64
N GLY A 953 12.45 22.01 19.70
CA GLY A 953 11.66 21.87 20.92
C GLY A 953 10.39 21.07 20.63
N PHE A 954 10.55 19.90 20.01
CA PHE A 954 9.44 19.08 19.54
C PHE A 954 8.77 18.30 20.69
N ASP A 955 7.47 18.53 20.84
CA ASP A 955 6.59 17.93 21.82
C ASP A 955 5.12 18.08 21.36
N ILE A 956 4.14 17.58 22.14
CA ILE A 956 2.72 17.64 21.74
C ILE A 956 2.14 19.08 21.73
N ILE A 957 2.66 20.01 22.55
CA ILE A 957 2.24 21.43 22.51
C ILE A 957 2.76 22.08 21.22
N CYS A 958 3.99 21.75 20.82
CA CYS A 958 4.63 22.19 19.58
C CYS A 958 3.88 21.64 18.35
N VAL A 959 3.35 20.41 18.41
CA VAL A 959 2.49 19.83 17.36
C VAL A 959 1.16 20.58 17.21
N GLU A 960 0.47 20.93 18.31
CA GLU A 960 -0.73 21.78 18.26
C GLU A 960 -0.42 23.12 17.60
N HIS A 961 0.65 23.78 18.06
CA HIS A 961 1.06 25.08 17.54
C HIS A 961 1.50 25.00 16.06
N LEU A 962 2.20 23.94 15.65
CA LEU A 962 2.55 23.64 14.26
C LEU A 962 1.29 23.53 13.37
N LEU A 963 0.28 22.78 13.80
CA LEU A 963 -0.99 22.66 13.07
C LEU A 963 -1.73 24.00 12.99
N CYS A 964 -1.66 24.80 14.06
CA CYS A 964 -2.14 26.17 14.05
C CYS A 964 -1.39 27.05 13.02
N LYS A 965 -0.06 26.91 12.90
CA LYS A 965 0.74 27.59 11.86
C LYS A 965 0.45 27.11 10.45
N LEU A 966 0.28 25.80 10.25
CA LEU A 966 -0.07 25.19 8.98
C LEU A 966 -1.38 25.80 8.45
N SER A 967 -2.44 25.81 9.26
CA SER A 967 -3.73 26.39 8.89
C SER A 967 -3.66 27.89 8.57
N ARG A 968 -2.84 28.64 9.32
CA ARG A 968 -2.68 30.10 9.16
C ARG A 968 -1.88 30.47 7.91
N ASN A 969 -0.91 29.64 7.54
CA ASN A 969 -0.02 29.87 6.39
C ASN A 969 -0.41 29.06 5.15
N HIS A 970 -1.51 28.30 5.18
CA HIS A 970 -1.99 27.47 4.08
C HIS A 970 -1.94 28.18 2.72
N ARG A 971 -2.40 29.45 2.62
CA ARG A 971 -2.30 30.24 1.37
C ARG A 971 -0.87 30.52 0.90
N LEU A 972 0.10 30.68 1.81
CA LEU A 972 1.52 30.85 1.50
C LEU A 972 2.21 29.53 1.13
N LEU A 973 1.59 28.40 1.45
CA LEU A 973 2.06 27.05 1.15
C LEU A 973 1.49 26.54 -0.20
N THR A 974 0.22 26.86 -0.49
CA THR A 974 -0.48 26.46 -1.72
C THR A 974 -0.41 27.44 -2.88
N ALA A 975 0.07 28.68 -2.68
CA ALA A 975 0.34 29.60 -3.79
C ALA A 975 1.57 29.12 -4.59
N ALA A 976 1.31 28.33 -5.62
CA ALA A 976 2.21 28.12 -6.76
C ALA A 976 1.94 29.22 -7.79
#